data_AF-A0A379F3J2-F1
#
_entry.id   AF-A0A379F3J2-F1
#
_cell.length_a   1.000
_cell.length_b   1.000
_cell.length_c   1.000
_cell.angle_alpha   90.00
_cell.angle_beta   90.00
_cell.angle_gamma   90.00
#
_symmetry.space_group_name_H-M   'P 1'
#
loop_
_entity.id
_entity.type
_entity.pdbx_description
1 polymer ?
#
loop_
_entity_poly.entity_id
_entity_poly.type
_entity_poly.pdbx_seq_one_letter_code
_entity_poly.pdbx_strand_id
1 'polypeptide(L)'
;MKKIYLSFVFLMIGILTTFGQSAGWIFQPGSEGPWFEKEIEQGKPMEFYDYGGPEKGMRGNYAYTLQRLRPKNSDSHITVIFENVEFGQGDELRIYNGLIELSCERDEDSGDYLWGWAKQDPLKIIKENPEKLPIRISSTATDGGLSVACYAATTMPGWKAMVYCVKNGDPEPGAETPMNKPNFTLKVDPSAKIEYDEDDEPKPMYLYLELQGVNDNQSIQIEHNGQKNDYTLNKNVTNSIQLEVEPNDVIKVYADVIAFKAQAGKLVTCELGKNDNLEVLDLMMNKITELDLSQLPKLRELAITDNRLTTIDLSKLKSLKEFYGSYNNVGTLDIKQNHSLEVLACAGMGLTELDLSNNPKLENLTAGNNNYTTFPDLSNKPALKWIDMESCGMKEIDVTKFPKLKFLDLSGNQLTNIDLSKNTLLRKLDLDNNQLDACAINDILFTLQKAQKEDEASLQIKGNTGSSTCDNTLLEGKNWTTNVDGNGTGCNTVRLRFEDSPQGSFKTLVDGKDIPEWTPIEKGKEVKIETSPIKGYKLVKIMLNGEDVTANTFKIQQYGVLAAIFDIDNGIRNVETEAVKVVQHNGNIVIMGLQPEKDYQIYDVLGKFLYTGMTDANGNAEISLSTGHLIIIKQNDTVIKIRC
;
A
#
# COMPACT_ATOMS: atom_id res chain seq x y z
N MET A 1 0.47 65.15 63.00
CA MET A 1 1.03 65.94 61.88
C MET A 1 1.75 65.00 60.93
N LYS A 2 1.41 65.06 59.63
CA LYS A 2 2.22 64.80 58.41
C LYS A 2 3.20 63.61 58.44
N LYS A 3 3.00 62.55 57.64
CA LYS A 3 3.33 62.36 56.20
C LYS A 3 4.39 61.23 56.14
N ILE A 4 4.11 60.03 55.60
CA ILE A 4 3.97 59.63 54.18
C ILE A 4 5.33 59.40 53.47
N TYR A 5 5.58 58.11 53.19
CA TYR A 5 6.31 57.48 52.05
C TYR A 5 7.85 57.57 52.07
N LEU A 6 8.64 56.56 51.65
CA LEU A 6 8.53 55.71 50.46
C LEU A 6 9.54 54.52 50.50
N SER A 7 9.22 53.45 49.76
CA SER A 7 10.06 52.35 49.19
C SER A 7 10.56 51.21 50.10
N PHE A 8 9.93 50.03 50.07
CA PHE A 8 10.12 48.85 49.17
C PHE A 8 11.39 48.01 49.41
N VAL A 9 11.28 46.95 50.24
CA VAL A 9 11.31 45.49 49.95
C VAL A 9 12.69 44.90 49.59
N PHE A 10 13.20 44.00 50.43
CA PHE A 10 13.47 42.56 50.14
C PHE A 10 14.33 41.96 51.28
N LEU A 11 13.87 40.89 51.93
CA LEU A 11 14.35 39.52 51.69
C LEU A 11 13.75 38.56 52.74
N MET A 12 13.19 37.47 52.22
CA MET A 12 12.51 36.36 52.89
C MET A 12 13.50 35.26 53.36
N ILE A 13 12.90 34.25 54.02
CA ILE A 13 13.34 32.87 54.36
C ILE A 13 13.58 32.73 55.87
N GLY A 14 12.94 31.85 56.66
CA GLY A 14 12.04 30.69 56.50
C GLY A 14 12.21 29.87 57.81
N ILE A 15 11.24 29.27 58.52
CA ILE A 15 10.38 28.07 58.25
C ILE A 15 9.95 27.49 59.66
N LEU A 16 8.77 26.83 59.75
CA LEU A 16 8.16 25.96 60.81
C LEU A 16 7.66 26.67 62.12
N THR A 17 6.49 26.43 62.74
CA THR A 17 5.36 25.48 62.61
C THR A 17 4.13 25.94 63.43
N THR A 18 2.93 25.70 62.86
CA THR A 18 1.62 25.29 63.47
C THR A 18 0.91 26.14 64.52
N PHE A 19 -0.23 26.77 64.16
CA PHE A 19 -1.60 26.22 64.23
C PHE A 19 -2.61 27.35 64.02
N GLY A 20 -3.56 27.11 63.11
CA GLY A 20 -4.66 28.02 62.81
C GLY A 20 -5.32 27.64 61.50
N GLN A 21 -5.99 26.49 61.46
CA GLN A 21 -7.03 26.21 60.46
C GLN A 21 -8.06 27.33 60.55
N SER A 22 -8.03 28.28 59.62
CA SER A 22 -9.22 29.09 59.35
C SER A 22 -10.12 28.25 58.46
N ALA A 23 -11.22 27.79 59.05
CA ALA A 23 -12.36 27.18 58.36
C ALA A 23 -12.64 27.87 57.02
N GLY A 24 -12.63 27.11 55.93
CA GLY A 24 -13.18 27.56 54.66
C GLY A 24 -14.68 27.74 54.82
N TRP A 25 -15.15 28.97 54.77
CA TRP A 25 -16.57 29.29 54.91
C TRP A 25 -17.34 28.75 53.70
N ILE A 26 -18.34 27.92 53.97
CA ILE A 26 -19.42 27.59 53.04
C ILE A 26 -20.14 28.92 52.74
N PHE A 27 -20.04 29.43 51.51
CA PHE A 27 -20.83 30.59 51.09
C PHE A 27 -22.22 30.12 50.61
N GLN A 28 -23.27 30.61 51.28
CA GLN A 28 -24.62 30.75 50.70
C GLN A 28 -24.93 32.22 50.46
N PRO A 29 -25.69 32.55 49.40
CA PRO A 29 -26.60 33.68 49.45
C PRO A 29 -28.06 33.19 49.57
N GLY A 30 -28.67 33.35 50.76
CA GLY A 30 -30.13 33.38 50.94
C GLY A 30 -30.84 32.14 51.53
N SER A 31 -30.46 31.72 52.75
CA SER A 31 -31.23 30.94 53.77
C SER A 31 -31.84 29.56 53.44
N GLU A 32 -31.43 28.59 54.27
CA GLU A 32 -31.86 27.18 54.47
C GLU A 32 -31.24 26.08 53.56
N GLY A 33 -29.95 25.77 53.80
CA GLY A 33 -29.29 24.47 53.48
C GLY A 33 -28.81 24.28 52.02
N PRO A 34 -27.56 23.85 51.71
CA PRO A 34 -26.97 24.05 50.38
C PRO A 34 -27.14 22.82 49.46
N TRP A 35 -28.36 22.31 49.32
CA TRP A 35 -28.66 21.45 48.16
C TRP A 35 -29.81 22.09 47.38
N PHE A 36 -29.53 22.43 46.14
CA PHE A 36 -30.57 22.88 45.22
C PHE A 36 -31.27 21.64 44.68
N GLU A 37 -32.59 21.63 44.64
CA GLU A 37 -33.35 20.60 43.93
C GLU A 37 -33.91 21.17 42.64
N LYS A 38 -33.85 20.39 41.56
CA LYS A 38 -34.43 20.77 40.28
C LYS A 38 -35.24 19.61 39.72
N GLU A 39 -36.52 19.88 39.46
CA GLU A 39 -37.38 18.98 38.71
C GLU A 39 -37.07 19.08 37.21
N ILE A 40 -36.95 17.92 36.56
CA ILE A 40 -36.75 17.81 35.12
C ILE A 40 -38.00 17.19 34.50
N GLU A 41 -38.58 17.88 33.52
CA GLU A 41 -39.78 17.44 32.81
C GLU A 41 -39.39 16.52 31.65
N GLN A 42 -40.14 15.42 31.48
CA GLN A 42 -39.94 14.48 30.37
C GLN A 42 -40.03 15.21 29.02
N GLY A 43 -39.14 14.88 28.08
CA GLY A 43 -39.12 15.46 26.74
C GLY A 43 -38.60 16.90 26.66
N LYS A 44 -38.14 17.50 27.78
CA LYS A 44 -37.49 18.81 27.81
C LYS A 44 -36.07 18.70 28.40
N PRO A 45 -35.09 18.27 27.59
CA PRO A 45 -33.69 18.23 28.02
C PRO A 45 -33.23 19.60 28.50
N MET A 46 -32.36 19.59 29.50
CA MET A 46 -31.90 20.81 30.16
C MET A 46 -30.39 20.85 30.18
N GLU A 47 -29.81 21.96 29.75
CA GLU A 47 -28.39 22.21 29.98
C GLU A 47 -28.12 22.34 31.48
N PHE A 48 -27.11 21.61 31.93
CA PHE A 48 -26.64 21.59 33.29
C PHE A 48 -25.17 21.93 33.31
N TYR A 49 -24.84 22.91 34.12
CA TYR A 49 -23.51 23.45 34.21
C TYR A 49 -23.06 23.36 35.65
N ASP A 50 -21.75 23.35 35.82
CA ASP A 50 -21.12 23.85 37.03
C ASP A 50 -21.79 25.17 37.45
N TYR A 51 -22.06 25.31 38.75
CA TYR A 51 -22.78 26.42 39.38
C TYR A 51 -21.94 27.73 39.39
N GLY A 52 -21.51 28.15 38.21
CA GLY A 52 -21.08 29.51 37.87
C GLY A 52 -21.39 29.91 36.42
N GLY A 53 -21.88 28.98 35.58
CA GLY A 53 -22.10 29.23 34.15
C GLY A 53 -20.84 29.78 33.44
N PRO A 54 -20.95 30.22 32.17
CA PRO A 54 -19.83 30.86 31.49
C PRO A 54 -19.52 32.28 32.00
N GLU A 55 -20.40 32.92 32.79
CA GLU A 55 -20.31 34.36 33.11
C GLU A 55 -20.41 34.78 34.60
N LYS A 56 -20.61 33.89 35.59
CA LYS A 56 -20.83 34.31 37.01
C LYS A 56 -20.17 33.38 38.05
N GLY A 57 -19.04 33.80 38.62
CA GLY A 57 -18.16 33.07 39.57
C GLY A 57 -18.81 32.43 40.82
N MET A 58 -18.12 31.64 41.65
CA MET A 58 -16.68 31.56 41.95
C MET A 58 -16.16 30.12 41.79
N ARG A 59 -15.02 29.96 41.11
CA ARG A 59 -14.24 28.72 41.14
C ARG A 59 -12.96 28.90 41.96
N GLY A 60 -12.43 27.81 42.49
CA GLY A 60 -11.29 27.79 43.41
C GLY A 60 -11.69 27.99 44.88
N ASN A 61 -10.69 27.96 45.77
CA ASN A 61 -10.85 28.02 47.24
C ASN A 61 -11.67 26.85 47.83
N TYR A 62 -11.59 25.66 47.24
CA TYR A 62 -12.25 24.44 47.75
C TYR A 62 -13.77 24.60 47.88
N ALA A 63 -14.40 25.22 46.87
CA ALA A 63 -15.84 25.37 46.82
C ALA A 63 -16.51 23.99 46.65
N TYR A 64 -17.59 23.76 47.39
CA TYR A 64 -18.43 22.56 47.28
C TYR A 64 -19.86 22.97 46.90
N THR A 65 -20.34 22.46 45.77
CA THR A 65 -21.71 22.69 45.30
C THR A 65 -22.44 21.37 45.14
N LEU A 66 -23.70 21.31 45.56
CA LEU A 66 -24.54 20.12 45.49
C LEU A 66 -25.90 20.47 44.86
N GLN A 67 -26.26 19.74 43.81
CA GLN A 67 -27.54 19.86 43.13
C GLN A 67 -28.18 18.48 43.00
N ARG A 68 -29.40 18.33 43.53
CA ARG A 68 -30.29 17.21 43.23
C ARG A 68 -31.09 17.49 41.97
N LEU A 69 -31.12 16.53 41.07
CA LEU A 69 -31.93 16.48 39.85
C LEU A 69 -32.95 15.36 40.06
N ARG A 70 -34.24 15.67 39.96
CA ARG A 70 -35.29 14.65 40.11
C ARG A 70 -36.27 14.66 38.96
N PRO A 71 -36.80 13.49 38.57
CA PRO A 71 -37.82 13.45 37.54
C PRO A 71 -39.11 14.07 38.08
N LYS A 72 -39.83 14.79 37.22
CA LYS A 72 -41.14 15.35 37.58
C LYS A 72 -42.23 14.27 37.67
N ASN A 73 -42.06 13.19 36.91
CA ASN A 73 -43.00 12.06 36.85
C ASN A 73 -42.44 10.89 37.67
N SER A 74 -43.31 10.16 38.36
CA SER A 74 -42.91 9.03 39.23
C SER A 74 -42.46 7.77 38.48
N ASP A 75 -42.75 7.66 37.18
CA ASP A 75 -42.34 6.55 36.30
C ASP A 75 -41.20 6.97 35.36
N SER A 76 -40.19 7.64 35.91
CA SER A 76 -39.08 8.16 35.13
C SER A 76 -37.80 8.20 35.98
N HIS A 77 -36.66 8.26 35.31
CA HIS A 77 -35.35 8.46 35.91
C HIS A 77 -34.61 9.59 35.22
N ILE A 78 -33.60 10.13 35.91
CA ILE A 78 -32.70 11.15 35.38
C ILE A 78 -31.48 10.49 34.74
N THR A 79 -31.13 10.96 33.54
CA THR A 79 -29.89 10.65 32.84
C THR A 79 -29.12 11.93 32.58
N VAL A 80 -27.84 11.95 32.95
CA VAL A 80 -26.92 13.08 32.74
C VAL A 80 -25.83 12.67 31.77
N ILE A 81 -25.63 13.48 30.74
CA ILE A 81 -24.59 13.29 29.71
C ILE A 81 -23.62 14.45 29.81
N PHE A 82 -22.40 14.19 30.29
CA PHE A 82 -21.33 15.17 30.35
C PHE A 82 -20.63 15.24 29.00
N GLU A 83 -20.79 16.37 28.31
CA GLU A 83 -20.28 16.62 26.95
C GLU A 83 -18.87 17.22 26.98
N ASN A 84 -18.57 18.01 28.01
CA ASN A 84 -17.25 18.57 28.25
C ASN A 84 -16.92 18.53 29.75
N VAL A 85 -15.70 18.14 30.10
CA VAL A 85 -15.17 18.12 31.46
C VAL A 85 -13.70 18.56 31.42
N GLU A 86 -13.41 19.70 32.04
CA GLU A 86 -12.09 20.33 32.16
C GLU A 86 -11.76 20.58 33.63
N PHE A 87 -10.94 19.70 34.19
CA PHE A 87 -10.54 19.69 35.60
C PHE A 87 -9.06 19.99 35.79
N GLY A 88 -8.77 20.82 36.79
CA GLY A 88 -7.42 21.04 37.30
C GLY A 88 -7.08 20.05 38.41
N GLN A 89 -5.84 20.11 38.89
CA GLN A 89 -5.38 19.25 39.97
C GLN A 89 -6.20 19.50 41.25
N GLY A 90 -6.92 18.46 41.70
CA GLY A 90 -7.75 18.51 42.91
C GLY A 90 -9.24 18.81 42.67
N ASP A 91 -9.66 19.06 41.43
CA ASP A 91 -11.10 19.14 41.10
C ASP A 91 -11.71 17.73 41.02
N GLU A 92 -12.93 17.59 41.53
CA GLU A 92 -13.65 16.32 41.55
C GLU A 92 -15.15 16.53 41.35
N LEU A 93 -15.76 15.69 40.51
CA LEU A 93 -17.21 15.57 40.37
C LEU A 93 -17.67 14.23 40.91
N ARG A 94 -18.61 14.26 41.86
CA ARG A 94 -19.24 13.08 42.46
C ARG A 94 -20.71 13.04 42.10
N ILE A 95 -21.18 11.90 41.63
CA ILE A 95 -22.57 11.67 41.28
C ILE A 95 -23.10 10.57 42.19
N TYR A 96 -24.28 10.77 42.74
CA TYR A 96 -24.94 9.88 43.69
C TYR A 96 -26.34 9.53 43.19
N ASN A 97 -26.80 8.34 43.56
CA ASN A 97 -28.16 7.90 43.32
C ASN A 97 -29.14 8.54 44.32
N GLY A 98 -30.19 9.17 43.80
CA GLY A 98 -31.31 9.68 44.58
C GLY A 98 -30.97 10.85 45.50
N LEU A 99 -31.79 11.02 46.55
CA LEU A 99 -31.51 11.95 47.64
C LEU A 99 -30.33 11.45 48.49
N ILE A 100 -29.41 12.35 48.82
CA ILE A 100 -28.29 12.05 49.71
C ILE A 100 -28.50 12.64 51.10
N GLU A 101 -27.86 12.03 52.09
CA GLU A 101 -27.81 12.51 53.47
C GLU A 101 -26.44 13.12 53.71
N LEU A 102 -26.39 14.32 54.27
CA LEU A 102 -25.14 15.01 54.54
C LEU A 102 -24.69 14.76 55.98
N SER A 103 -23.39 14.58 56.16
CA SER A 103 -22.79 14.49 57.50
C SER A 103 -22.79 15.85 58.18
N CYS A 104 -23.13 15.85 59.46
CA CYS A 104 -23.02 16.99 60.39
C CYS A 104 -22.06 16.67 61.54
N GLU A 105 -21.25 15.61 61.39
CA GLU A 105 -20.44 15.03 62.45
C GLU A 105 -18.96 15.23 62.14
N ARG A 106 -18.14 15.16 63.20
CA ARG A 106 -16.68 15.15 63.07
C ARG A 106 -16.27 13.70 62.85
N ASP A 107 -15.41 13.46 61.85
CA ASP A 107 -14.82 12.15 61.64
C ASP A 107 -13.94 11.79 62.84
N GLU A 108 -14.26 10.69 63.51
CA GLU A 108 -13.56 10.25 64.72
C GLU A 108 -12.17 9.68 64.40
N ASP A 109 -11.93 9.20 63.18
CA ASP A 109 -10.69 8.55 62.76
C ASP A 109 -9.69 9.54 62.14
N SER A 110 -10.17 10.48 61.31
CA SER A 110 -9.32 11.51 60.67
C SER A 110 -9.22 12.80 61.47
N GLY A 111 -10.16 13.05 62.38
CA GLY A 111 -10.26 14.29 63.14
C GLY A 111 -10.79 15.49 62.34
N ASP A 112 -11.10 15.29 61.05
CA ASP A 112 -11.60 16.30 60.12
C ASP A 112 -13.11 16.54 60.26
N TYR A 113 -13.54 17.76 59.92
CA TYR A 113 -14.96 18.12 59.91
C TYR A 113 -15.60 17.70 58.57
N LEU A 114 -16.40 16.64 58.57
CA LEU A 114 -17.13 16.15 57.38
C LEU A 114 -18.43 16.92 57.09
N TRP A 115 -18.58 18.12 57.64
CA TRP A 115 -19.80 18.89 57.55
C TRP A 115 -20.16 19.21 56.10
N GLY A 116 -21.28 18.68 55.61
CA GLY A 116 -21.76 18.88 54.24
C GLY A 116 -21.32 17.81 53.23
N TRP A 117 -20.53 16.81 53.63
CA TRP A 117 -20.19 15.66 52.78
C TRP A 117 -21.29 14.60 52.78
N ALA A 118 -21.52 13.95 51.63
CA ALA A 118 -22.49 12.85 51.53
C ALA A 118 -22.06 11.66 52.40
N LYS A 119 -22.99 11.06 53.15
CA LYS A 119 -22.78 9.81 53.88
C LYS A 119 -22.75 8.59 52.95
N GLN A 120 -23.44 8.67 51.81
CA GLN A 120 -23.49 7.61 50.81
C GLN A 120 -22.23 7.59 49.95
N ASP A 121 -21.88 6.40 49.44
CA ASP A 121 -20.86 6.28 48.40
C ASP A 121 -21.37 6.85 47.06
N PRO A 122 -20.51 7.56 46.31
CA PRO A 122 -20.86 8.06 44.98
C PRO A 122 -21.03 6.91 43.98
N LEU A 123 -22.09 6.98 43.18
CA LEU A 123 -22.29 6.16 41.98
C LEU A 123 -21.12 6.32 40.99
N LYS A 124 -20.61 7.54 40.85
CA LYS A 124 -19.47 7.83 39.98
C LYS A 124 -18.64 8.97 40.53
N ILE A 125 -17.33 8.82 40.43
CA ILE A 125 -16.34 9.86 40.67
C ILE A 125 -15.63 10.15 39.35
N ILE A 126 -15.50 11.43 39.01
CA ILE A 126 -14.72 11.91 37.87
C ILE A 126 -13.64 12.84 38.44
N LYS A 127 -12.39 12.40 38.27
CA LYS A 127 -11.16 13.11 38.64
C LYS A 127 -10.33 13.26 37.37
N GLU A 128 -9.66 14.39 37.21
CA GLU A 128 -8.86 14.71 36.02
C GLU A 128 -9.69 14.77 34.71
N ASN A 129 -9.05 15.11 33.59
CA ASN A 129 -9.73 15.16 32.30
C ASN A 129 -9.97 13.74 31.78
N PRO A 130 -11.23 13.33 31.55
CA PRO A 130 -11.54 11.97 31.10
C PRO A 130 -11.04 11.73 29.66
N GLU A 131 -10.43 10.57 29.41
CA GLU A 131 -9.93 10.19 28.08
C GLU A 131 -11.04 9.98 27.04
N LYS A 132 -12.29 9.73 27.49
CA LYS A 132 -13.45 9.47 26.63
C LYS A 132 -14.65 10.31 27.08
N LEU A 133 -15.19 11.08 26.14
CA LEU A 133 -16.44 11.84 26.25
C LEU A 133 -17.40 11.40 25.13
N PRO A 134 -18.73 11.49 25.33
CA PRO A 134 -19.39 11.96 26.54
C PRO A 134 -19.48 10.90 27.65
N ILE A 135 -19.54 11.32 28.92
CA ILE A 135 -19.81 10.41 30.06
C ILE A 135 -21.31 10.40 30.33
N ARG A 136 -21.94 9.22 30.28
CA ARG A 136 -23.37 9.03 30.58
C ARG A 136 -23.55 8.40 31.96
N ILE A 137 -24.47 8.95 32.76
CA ILE A 137 -24.85 8.42 34.07
C ILE A 137 -26.36 8.48 34.22
N SER A 138 -27.00 7.34 34.45
CA SER A 138 -28.44 7.20 34.68
C SER A 138 -28.74 6.85 36.13
N SER A 139 -29.82 7.38 36.69
CA SER A 139 -30.28 7.02 38.04
C SER A 139 -30.76 5.59 38.11
N THR A 140 -30.37 4.89 39.17
CA THR A 140 -30.99 3.61 39.56
C THR A 140 -31.72 3.72 40.91
N ALA A 141 -31.92 4.95 41.40
CA ALA A 141 -32.62 5.19 42.66
C ALA A 141 -34.12 4.93 42.51
N THR A 142 -34.78 4.54 43.60
CA THR A 142 -36.24 4.30 43.61
C THR A 142 -37.06 5.54 43.33
N ASP A 143 -36.51 6.73 43.57
CA ASP A 143 -37.10 8.03 43.24
C ASP A 143 -36.70 8.54 41.85
N GLY A 144 -35.89 7.79 41.10
CA GLY A 144 -35.36 8.13 39.79
C GLY A 144 -34.41 9.35 39.77
N GLY A 145 -34.03 9.90 40.92
CA GLY A 145 -33.22 11.11 41.01
C GLY A 145 -31.71 10.86 40.97
N LEU A 146 -30.93 11.90 40.67
CA LEU A 146 -29.47 11.93 40.85
C LEU A 146 -29.09 13.16 41.66
N SER A 147 -28.09 13.01 42.52
CA SER A 147 -27.45 14.14 43.19
C SER A 147 -26.03 14.32 42.64
N VAL A 148 -25.71 15.52 42.17
CA VAL A 148 -24.40 15.86 41.59
C VAL A 148 -23.70 16.85 42.50
N ALA A 149 -22.54 16.46 43.01
CA ALA A 149 -21.69 17.26 43.87
C ALA A 149 -20.37 17.59 43.16
N CYS A 150 -20.01 18.85 43.11
CA CYS A 150 -18.74 19.31 42.53
C CYS A 150 -17.87 19.92 43.62
N TYR A 151 -16.62 19.46 43.66
CA TYR A 151 -15.55 20.00 44.48
C TYR A 151 -14.55 20.70 43.56
N ALA A 152 -14.49 22.03 43.65
CA ALA A 152 -13.64 22.86 42.80
C ALA A 152 -12.47 23.44 43.61
N ALA A 153 -11.30 22.82 43.49
CA ALA A 153 -10.03 23.31 44.03
C ALA A 153 -9.42 24.39 43.12
N THR A 154 -9.66 24.34 41.81
CA THR A 154 -9.06 25.23 40.81
C THR A 154 -10.08 26.16 40.15
N THR A 155 -9.60 27.08 39.31
CA THR A 155 -10.43 28.02 38.53
C THR A 155 -10.70 27.54 37.08
N MET A 156 -10.45 26.27 36.77
CA MET A 156 -10.58 25.71 35.40
C MET A 156 -12.02 25.76 34.87
N PRO A 157 -12.27 25.67 33.55
CA PRO A 157 -13.59 25.77 32.90
C PRO A 157 -14.66 24.74 33.33
N GLY A 158 -14.33 23.72 34.11
CA GLY A 158 -15.24 22.78 34.77
C GLY A 158 -16.01 21.93 33.77
N TRP A 159 -17.34 21.79 33.90
CA TRP A 159 -18.10 20.85 33.06
C TRP A 159 -19.39 21.42 32.48
N LYS A 160 -19.78 20.87 31.33
CA LYS A 160 -21.08 21.06 30.67
C LYS A 160 -21.74 19.70 30.49
N ALA A 161 -23.00 19.60 30.88
CA ALA A 161 -23.81 18.42 30.73
C ALA A 161 -25.21 18.72 30.18
N MET A 162 -25.83 17.69 29.60
CA MET A 162 -27.24 17.67 29.26
C MET A 162 -27.96 16.70 30.20
N VAL A 163 -29.05 17.16 30.81
CA VAL A 163 -29.88 16.38 31.73
C VAL A 163 -31.18 16.03 31.02
N TYR A 164 -31.55 14.76 31.10
CA TYR A 164 -32.74 14.19 30.52
C TYR A 164 -33.59 13.54 31.62
N CYS A 165 -34.90 13.71 31.53
CA CYS A 165 -35.87 12.91 32.27
C CYS A 165 -36.42 11.85 31.32
N VAL A 166 -36.09 10.59 31.56
CA VAL A 166 -36.37 9.44 30.70
C VAL A 166 -37.43 8.58 31.37
N LYS A 167 -38.48 8.19 30.65
CA LYS A 167 -39.48 7.28 31.21
C LYS A 167 -38.86 5.90 31.40
N ASN A 168 -39.20 5.21 32.48
CA ASN A 168 -38.66 3.87 32.72
C ASN A 168 -39.06 2.93 31.56
N GLY A 169 -38.06 2.30 30.95
CA GLY A 169 -38.23 1.43 29.79
C GLY A 169 -38.08 2.11 28.42
N ASP A 170 -38.01 3.44 28.34
CA ASP A 170 -37.68 4.14 27.09
C ASP A 170 -36.15 4.09 26.83
N PRO A 171 -35.70 4.14 25.56
CA PRO A 171 -34.27 4.19 25.24
C PRO A 171 -33.56 5.43 25.81
N GLU A 172 -32.33 5.23 26.28
CA GLU A 172 -31.52 6.31 26.85
C GLU A 172 -31.05 7.32 25.78
N PRO A 173 -31.07 8.63 26.08
CA PRO A 173 -30.67 9.67 25.14
C PRO A 173 -29.20 9.55 24.75
N GLY A 174 -28.93 9.68 23.45
CA GLY A 174 -27.60 9.51 22.87
C GLY A 174 -27.07 8.08 22.96
N ALA A 175 -27.84 7.10 23.45
CA ALA A 175 -27.50 5.70 23.19
C ALA A 175 -27.47 5.54 21.67
N GLU A 176 -26.41 4.92 21.14
CA GLU A 176 -26.49 4.40 19.78
C GLU A 176 -27.77 3.56 19.74
N THR A 177 -28.78 4.01 19.00
CA THR A 177 -29.96 3.19 18.77
C THR A 177 -29.41 1.86 18.24
N PRO A 178 -29.64 0.73 18.92
CA PRO A 178 -29.22 -0.57 18.42
C PRO A 178 -29.70 -0.64 16.98
N MET A 179 -28.78 -0.95 16.05
CA MET A 179 -29.10 -0.91 14.65
C MET A 179 -30.26 -1.89 14.43
N ASN A 180 -31.47 -1.38 14.19
CA ASN A 180 -32.66 -2.26 14.14
C ASN A 180 -32.69 -3.13 12.88
N LYS A 181 -31.84 -2.81 11.90
CA LYS A 181 -31.61 -3.61 10.70
C LYS A 181 -30.17 -4.11 10.71
N PRO A 182 -29.94 -5.39 10.40
CA PRO A 182 -28.60 -5.91 10.27
C PRO A 182 -27.90 -5.30 9.05
N ASN A 183 -26.58 -5.16 9.16
CA ASN A 183 -25.70 -4.78 8.05
C ASN A 183 -25.42 -5.97 7.14
N PHE A 184 -25.47 -7.18 7.70
CA PHE A 184 -25.29 -8.43 6.98
C PHE A 184 -26.30 -9.45 7.49
N THR A 185 -27.04 -10.09 6.58
CA THR A 185 -27.82 -11.29 6.87
C THR A 185 -27.28 -12.42 6.03
N LEU A 186 -26.76 -13.46 6.67
CA LEU A 186 -26.16 -14.62 6.03
C LEU A 186 -27.09 -15.82 6.16
N LYS A 187 -27.19 -16.62 5.10
CA LYS A 187 -27.94 -17.88 5.12
C LYS A 187 -27.01 -19.06 4.87
N VAL A 188 -26.97 -20.00 5.81
CA VAL A 188 -26.24 -21.26 5.64
C VAL A 188 -26.98 -22.18 4.67
N ASP A 189 -26.23 -22.82 3.78
CA ASP A 189 -26.70 -23.74 2.76
C ASP A 189 -27.55 -24.85 3.38
N PRO A 190 -28.84 -24.95 3.04
CA PRO A 190 -29.71 -26.02 3.54
C PRO A 190 -29.23 -27.43 3.15
N SER A 191 -28.38 -27.54 2.12
CA SER A 191 -27.79 -28.79 1.64
C SER A 191 -26.38 -29.07 2.18
N ALA A 192 -25.88 -28.24 3.10
CA ALA A 192 -24.59 -28.48 3.74
C ALA A 192 -24.57 -29.85 4.43
N LYS A 193 -23.54 -30.64 4.15
CA LYS A 193 -23.38 -31.98 4.73
C LYS A 193 -22.70 -31.87 6.08
N ILE A 194 -23.25 -32.56 7.08
CA ILE A 194 -22.60 -32.76 8.36
C ILE A 194 -21.59 -33.90 8.17
N GLU A 195 -20.33 -33.63 8.51
CA GLU A 195 -19.28 -34.65 8.55
C GLU A 195 -19.39 -35.45 9.84
N TYR A 196 -18.97 -36.71 9.82
CA TYR A 196 -18.92 -37.57 10.99
C TYR A 196 -17.47 -37.93 11.29
N ASP A 197 -17.13 -38.10 12.56
CA ASP A 197 -15.81 -38.59 12.96
C ASP A 197 -15.70 -40.12 12.89
N GLU A 198 -14.58 -40.66 13.36
CA GLU A 198 -14.30 -42.10 13.32
C GLU A 198 -15.24 -42.92 14.22
N ASP A 199 -15.95 -42.26 15.15
CA ASP A 199 -16.92 -42.85 16.07
C ASP A 199 -18.37 -42.64 15.61
N ASP A 200 -18.59 -42.19 14.36
CA ASP A 200 -19.89 -41.82 13.77
C ASP A 200 -20.61 -40.66 14.51
N GLU A 201 -19.88 -39.81 15.24
CA GLU A 201 -20.43 -38.61 15.88
C GLU A 201 -20.36 -37.40 14.92
N PRO A 202 -21.41 -36.55 14.87
CA PRO A 202 -21.44 -35.40 13.97
C PRO A 202 -20.39 -34.37 14.38
N LYS A 203 -19.52 -34.00 13.44
CA LYS A 203 -18.56 -32.91 13.63
C LYS A 203 -19.28 -31.56 13.52
N PRO A 204 -19.02 -30.63 14.45
CA PRO A 204 -19.60 -29.30 14.39
C PRO A 204 -19.13 -28.56 13.14
N MET A 205 -20.07 -27.88 12.48
CA MET A 205 -19.79 -27.04 11.33
C MET A 205 -19.59 -25.60 11.79
N TYR A 206 -18.48 -24.97 11.40
CA TYR A 206 -18.18 -23.61 11.86
C TYR A 206 -18.21 -22.55 10.76
N LEU A 207 -18.97 -21.48 10.94
CA LEU A 207 -18.82 -20.25 10.15
C LEU A 207 -17.78 -19.36 10.82
N TYR A 208 -16.75 -18.96 10.06
CA TYR A 208 -15.74 -18.02 10.51
C TYR A 208 -16.01 -16.65 9.91
N LEU A 209 -16.15 -15.65 10.77
CA LEU A 209 -16.29 -14.25 10.39
C LEU A 209 -15.01 -13.52 10.76
N GLU A 210 -14.38 -12.85 9.80
CA GLU A 210 -13.26 -11.95 10.07
C GLU A 210 -13.73 -10.51 9.88
N LEU A 211 -13.73 -9.75 10.98
CA LEU A 211 -14.32 -8.43 11.05
C LEU A 211 -13.32 -7.38 11.54
N GLN A 212 -13.39 -6.18 10.96
CA GLN A 212 -12.59 -5.03 11.38
C GLN A 212 -13.53 -3.87 11.74
N GLY A 213 -13.41 -3.37 12.98
CA GLY A 213 -14.26 -2.27 13.46
C GLY A 213 -13.95 -0.95 12.76
N VAL A 214 -14.90 -0.03 12.77
CA VAL A 214 -14.69 1.39 12.42
C VAL A 214 -13.86 2.09 13.51
N ASN A 215 -14.03 1.69 14.77
CA ASN A 215 -13.34 2.22 15.95
C ASN A 215 -12.70 1.10 16.77
N ASP A 216 -11.73 1.47 17.62
CA ASP A 216 -11.19 0.54 18.61
C ASP A 216 -12.18 0.32 19.76
N ASN A 217 -12.29 -0.92 20.22
CA ASN A 217 -13.28 -1.36 21.19
C ASN A 217 -14.74 -1.09 20.76
N GLN A 218 -15.05 -1.22 19.47
CA GLN A 218 -16.41 -1.09 18.96
C GLN A 218 -17.25 -2.30 19.38
N SER A 219 -18.32 -2.07 20.14
CA SER A 219 -19.29 -3.10 20.47
C SER A 219 -20.15 -3.41 19.24
N ILE A 220 -20.35 -4.70 18.95
CA ILE A 220 -21.22 -5.17 17.88
C ILE A 220 -22.13 -6.27 18.39
N GLN A 221 -23.21 -6.54 17.65
CA GLN A 221 -24.11 -7.65 17.94
C GLN A 221 -24.19 -8.64 16.80
N ILE A 222 -24.14 -9.93 17.12
CA ILE A 222 -24.42 -11.02 16.18
C ILE A 222 -25.58 -11.83 16.72
N GLU A 223 -26.65 -11.92 15.92
CA GLU A 223 -27.79 -12.78 16.18
C GLU A 223 -27.60 -14.11 15.46
N HIS A 224 -27.59 -15.20 16.22
CA HIS A 224 -27.50 -16.57 15.73
C HIS A 224 -28.34 -17.47 16.65
N ASN A 225 -29.14 -18.37 16.07
CA ASN A 225 -30.07 -19.24 16.82
C ASN A 225 -31.01 -18.51 17.79
N GLY A 226 -31.45 -17.30 17.42
CA GLY A 226 -32.33 -16.46 18.22
C GLY A 226 -31.65 -15.79 19.43
N GLN A 227 -30.35 -16.03 19.62
CA GLN A 227 -29.55 -15.36 20.64
C GLN A 227 -28.74 -14.23 20.01
N LYS A 228 -28.78 -13.05 20.63
CA LYS A 228 -27.94 -11.91 20.29
C LYS A 228 -26.78 -11.85 21.28
N ASN A 229 -25.56 -12.03 20.77
CA ASN A 229 -24.34 -11.96 21.56
C ASN A 229 -23.56 -10.69 21.20
N ASP A 230 -23.01 -10.03 22.21
CA ASP A 230 -22.14 -8.86 22.05
C ASP A 230 -20.70 -9.29 21.78
N TYR A 231 -20.05 -8.64 20.83
CA TYR A 231 -18.62 -8.80 20.55
C TYR A 231 -17.94 -7.44 20.50
N THR A 232 -16.62 -7.42 20.69
CA THR A 232 -15.82 -6.20 20.61
C THR A 232 -14.86 -6.29 19.43
N LEU A 233 -14.93 -5.33 18.51
CA LEU A 233 -14.02 -5.20 17.38
C LEU A 233 -12.98 -4.10 17.62
N ASN A 234 -11.83 -4.26 16.98
CA ASN A 234 -10.79 -3.23 16.90
C ASN A 234 -10.60 -2.76 15.46
N LYS A 235 -10.13 -1.52 15.32
CA LYS A 235 -9.97 -0.89 14.01
C LYS A 235 -8.77 -1.42 13.24
N ASN A 236 -7.66 -1.70 13.90
CA ASN A 236 -6.40 -2.06 13.22
C ASN A 236 -6.04 -3.54 13.37
N VAL A 237 -6.97 -4.36 13.86
CA VAL A 237 -6.79 -5.79 14.08
C VAL A 237 -7.99 -6.52 13.51
N THR A 238 -7.73 -7.55 12.72
CA THR A 238 -8.77 -8.49 12.27
C THR A 238 -9.25 -9.30 13.46
N ASN A 239 -10.55 -9.29 13.71
CA ASN A 239 -11.17 -10.03 14.81
C ASN A 239 -11.86 -11.25 14.20
N SER A 240 -11.46 -12.45 14.62
CA SER A 240 -12.05 -13.70 14.16
C SER A 240 -13.13 -14.17 15.13
N ILE A 241 -14.34 -14.36 14.61
CA ILE A 241 -15.49 -14.88 15.36
C ILE A 241 -15.87 -16.22 14.74
N GLN A 242 -15.88 -17.26 15.57
CA GLN A 242 -16.28 -18.61 15.20
C GLN A 242 -17.70 -18.86 15.69
N LEU A 243 -18.59 -19.24 14.79
CA LEU A 243 -19.97 -19.60 15.08
C LEU A 243 -20.18 -21.07 14.70
N GLU A 244 -20.62 -21.91 15.63
CA GLU A 244 -21.09 -23.25 15.30
C GLU A 244 -22.46 -23.13 14.63
N VAL A 245 -22.62 -23.60 13.40
CA VAL A 245 -23.81 -23.40 12.58
C VAL A 245 -24.36 -24.73 12.08
N GLU A 246 -25.67 -24.79 11.91
CA GLU A 246 -26.37 -25.90 11.27
C GLU A 246 -26.83 -25.53 9.84
N PRO A 247 -27.09 -26.53 8.97
CA PRO A 247 -27.76 -26.27 7.71
C PRO A 247 -29.03 -25.46 7.94
N ASN A 248 -29.28 -24.47 7.08
CA ASN A 248 -30.42 -23.57 7.16
C ASN A 248 -30.36 -22.50 8.28
N ASP A 249 -29.26 -22.36 9.02
CA ASP A 249 -29.08 -21.25 9.96
C ASP A 249 -29.10 -19.89 9.28
N VAL A 250 -29.58 -18.88 10.02
CA VAL A 250 -29.55 -17.46 9.63
C VAL A 250 -28.74 -16.70 10.65
N ILE A 251 -27.71 -16.01 10.18
CA ILE A 251 -26.82 -15.18 11.01
C ILE A 251 -27.06 -13.73 10.63
N LYS A 252 -27.33 -12.87 11.61
CA LYS A 252 -27.48 -11.43 11.38
C LYS A 252 -26.40 -10.68 12.14
N VAL A 253 -25.65 -9.84 11.43
CA VAL A 253 -24.60 -9.01 12.01
C VAL A 253 -25.06 -7.56 12.03
N TYR A 254 -25.06 -6.97 13.21
CA TYR A 254 -25.46 -5.60 13.50
C TYR A 254 -24.20 -4.77 13.79
N ALA A 255 -23.46 -4.44 12.73
CA ALA A 255 -22.27 -3.61 12.80
C ALA A 255 -21.96 -2.97 11.45
N ASP A 256 -21.71 -1.66 11.46
CA ASP A 256 -20.95 -1.03 10.39
C ASP A 256 -19.46 -1.34 10.64
N VAL A 257 -18.78 -1.86 9.61
CA VAL A 257 -17.41 -2.40 9.70
C VAL A 257 -16.57 -1.90 8.53
N ILE A 258 -15.25 -1.91 8.68
CA ILE A 258 -14.31 -1.56 7.60
C ILE A 258 -14.08 -2.77 6.69
N ALA A 259 -13.98 -3.96 7.29
CA ALA A 259 -13.81 -5.22 6.58
C ALA A 259 -14.78 -6.26 7.10
N PHE A 260 -15.40 -6.99 6.18
CA PHE A 260 -16.24 -8.14 6.45
C PHE A 260 -15.81 -9.30 5.58
N LYS A 261 -15.35 -10.40 6.21
CA LYS A 261 -15.01 -11.63 5.50
C LYS A 261 -15.78 -12.82 6.07
N ALA A 262 -16.38 -13.60 5.18
CA ALA A 262 -17.09 -14.82 5.49
C ALA A 262 -16.84 -15.85 4.37
N GLN A 263 -15.68 -16.49 4.40
CA GLN A 263 -15.25 -17.46 3.38
C GLN A 263 -15.76 -18.89 3.69
N ALA A 264 -15.64 -19.78 2.70
CA ALA A 264 -15.73 -21.24 2.84
C ALA A 264 -17.15 -21.85 2.89
N GLY A 265 -17.78 -21.90 1.72
CA GLY A 265 -18.66 -22.97 1.20
C GLY A 265 -20.04 -23.09 1.80
N LYS A 266 -20.28 -22.33 2.86
CA LYS A 266 -21.42 -22.51 3.75
C LYS A 266 -22.57 -21.59 3.42
N LEU A 267 -22.34 -20.50 2.69
CA LEU A 267 -23.38 -19.49 2.48
C LEU A 267 -24.05 -19.62 1.12
N VAL A 268 -25.38 -19.54 1.10
CA VAL A 268 -26.18 -19.45 -0.14
C VAL A 268 -26.71 -18.04 -0.39
N THR A 269 -26.82 -17.21 0.65
CA THR A 269 -27.15 -15.79 0.50
C THR A 269 -26.36 -14.92 1.48
N CYS A 270 -26.11 -13.68 1.05
CA CYS A 270 -25.60 -12.59 1.88
C CYS A 270 -26.40 -11.34 1.52
N GLU A 271 -27.38 -10.98 2.34
CA GLU A 271 -28.12 -9.73 2.16
C GLU A 271 -27.35 -8.59 2.84
N LEU A 272 -27.07 -7.55 2.06
CA LEU A 272 -26.32 -6.39 2.52
C LEU A 272 -27.28 -5.27 2.94
N GLY A 273 -27.16 -4.88 4.21
CA GLY A 273 -27.77 -3.67 4.75
C GLY A 273 -26.93 -2.42 4.44
N LYS A 274 -27.19 -1.36 5.20
CA LYS A 274 -26.46 -0.09 5.06
C LYS A 274 -25.03 -0.26 5.58
N ASN A 275 -24.02 -0.02 4.73
CA ASN A 275 -22.61 -0.16 5.09
C ASN A 275 -21.84 1.08 4.60
N ASP A 276 -21.76 2.12 5.44
CA ASP A 276 -21.20 3.42 5.04
C ASP A 276 -19.66 3.42 5.09
N ASN A 277 -19.06 2.48 5.82
CA ASN A 277 -17.62 2.39 6.04
C ASN A 277 -16.96 1.13 5.50
N LEU A 278 -17.70 0.22 4.87
CA LEU A 278 -17.15 -1.01 4.31
C LEU A 278 -16.21 -0.72 3.13
N GLU A 279 -14.94 -1.08 3.31
CA GLU A 279 -13.89 -0.97 2.29
C GLU A 279 -13.51 -2.33 1.70
N VAL A 280 -13.64 -3.42 2.48
CA VAL A 280 -13.31 -4.79 2.07
C VAL A 280 -14.49 -5.72 2.32
N LEU A 281 -14.98 -6.37 1.27
CA LEU A 281 -15.98 -7.43 1.34
C LEU A 281 -15.43 -8.71 0.72
N ASP A 282 -15.35 -9.76 1.52
CA ASP A 282 -14.85 -11.06 1.09
C ASP A 282 -15.84 -12.17 1.42
N LEU A 283 -16.40 -12.75 0.37
CA LEU A 283 -17.38 -13.83 0.40
C LEU A 283 -16.92 -15.00 -0.46
N MET A 284 -15.60 -15.17 -0.65
CA MET A 284 -15.04 -16.20 -1.53
C MET A 284 -15.44 -17.63 -1.12
N MET A 285 -15.45 -18.51 -2.12
CA MET A 285 -15.68 -19.94 -2.00
C MET A 285 -17.05 -20.30 -1.42
N ASN A 286 -18.09 -19.50 -1.62
CA ASN A 286 -19.45 -19.79 -1.14
C ASN A 286 -20.35 -20.30 -2.26
N LYS A 287 -21.67 -20.29 -2.05
CA LYS A 287 -22.69 -20.72 -3.03
C LYS A 287 -23.69 -19.61 -3.31
N ILE A 288 -23.27 -18.36 -3.20
CA ILE A 288 -24.11 -17.17 -3.35
C ILE A 288 -24.54 -17.03 -4.81
N THR A 289 -25.84 -16.84 -5.04
CA THR A 289 -26.43 -16.74 -6.39
C THR A 289 -26.74 -15.30 -6.81
N GLU A 290 -26.89 -14.39 -5.85
CA GLU A 290 -27.15 -12.97 -6.07
C GLU A 290 -26.50 -12.12 -4.97
N LEU A 291 -26.10 -10.89 -5.33
CA LEU A 291 -25.49 -9.95 -4.38
C LEU A 291 -25.81 -8.51 -4.81
N ASP A 292 -26.51 -7.75 -3.96
CA ASP A 292 -26.79 -6.32 -4.19
C ASP A 292 -25.69 -5.45 -3.58
N LEU A 293 -24.89 -4.82 -4.44
CA LEU A 293 -23.75 -3.98 -4.06
C LEU A 293 -24.09 -2.47 -4.04
N SER A 294 -25.36 -2.10 -4.22
CA SER A 294 -25.78 -0.71 -4.44
C SER A 294 -25.53 0.23 -3.25
N GLN A 295 -25.35 -0.32 -2.04
CA GLN A 295 -25.16 0.42 -0.78
C GLN A 295 -23.73 0.40 -0.25
N LEU A 296 -22.72 0.15 -1.10
CA LEU A 296 -21.32 0.06 -0.69
C LEU A 296 -20.44 1.18 -1.30
N PRO A 297 -20.67 2.46 -0.95
CA PRO A 297 -20.05 3.60 -1.62
C PRO A 297 -18.52 3.71 -1.46
N LYS A 298 -17.96 3.07 -0.42
CA LYS A 298 -16.53 3.10 -0.09
C LYS A 298 -15.78 1.82 -0.44
N LEU A 299 -16.45 0.82 -1.02
CA LEU A 299 -15.81 -0.46 -1.30
C LEU A 299 -14.60 -0.30 -2.23
N ARG A 300 -13.47 -0.85 -1.81
CA ARG A 300 -12.18 -0.83 -2.53
C ARG A 300 -11.77 -2.23 -2.96
N GLU A 301 -12.13 -3.24 -2.19
CA GLU A 301 -11.83 -4.64 -2.44
C GLU A 301 -13.11 -5.46 -2.37
N LEU A 302 -13.41 -6.17 -3.45
CA LEU A 302 -14.52 -7.12 -3.52
C LEU A 302 -13.99 -8.48 -3.94
N ALA A 303 -14.11 -9.46 -3.04
CA ALA A 303 -13.74 -10.84 -3.29
C ALA A 303 -14.96 -11.75 -3.20
N ILE A 304 -15.36 -12.30 -4.34
CA ILE A 304 -16.53 -13.18 -4.53
C ILE A 304 -16.18 -14.39 -5.39
N THR A 305 -14.89 -14.68 -5.56
CA THR A 305 -14.37 -15.85 -6.29
C THR A 305 -15.05 -17.14 -5.83
N ASP A 306 -15.32 -18.05 -6.77
CA ASP A 306 -15.92 -19.36 -6.51
C ASP A 306 -17.25 -19.25 -5.78
N ASN A 307 -18.23 -18.67 -6.47
CA ASN A 307 -19.63 -18.57 -6.06
C ASN A 307 -20.52 -19.06 -7.21
N ARG A 308 -21.84 -18.79 -7.13
CA ARG A 308 -22.82 -19.20 -8.15
C ARG A 308 -23.53 -18.01 -8.78
N LEU A 309 -22.86 -16.86 -8.83
CA LEU A 309 -23.43 -15.64 -9.38
C LEU A 309 -23.63 -15.78 -10.90
N THR A 310 -24.80 -15.38 -11.36
CA THR A 310 -25.15 -15.33 -12.79
C THR A 310 -25.18 -13.90 -13.33
N THR A 311 -25.11 -12.90 -12.46
CA THR A 311 -25.00 -11.48 -12.78
C THR A 311 -24.23 -10.76 -11.68
N ILE A 312 -23.63 -9.62 -12.00
CA ILE A 312 -22.99 -8.74 -11.01
C ILE A 312 -23.02 -7.28 -11.52
N ASP A 313 -23.49 -6.34 -10.69
CA ASP A 313 -23.48 -4.91 -11.00
C ASP A 313 -22.41 -4.18 -10.18
N LEU A 314 -21.35 -3.73 -10.85
CA LEU A 314 -20.24 -2.99 -10.26
C LEU A 314 -20.37 -1.46 -10.47
N SER A 315 -21.44 -0.98 -11.12
CA SER A 315 -21.59 0.41 -11.58
C SER A 315 -21.59 1.46 -10.46
N LYS A 316 -21.95 1.05 -9.24
CA LYS A 316 -21.95 1.91 -8.05
C LYS A 316 -20.61 1.93 -7.32
N LEU A 317 -19.72 0.97 -7.59
CA LEU A 317 -18.45 0.79 -6.88
C LEU A 317 -17.33 1.63 -7.49
N LYS A 318 -17.50 2.96 -7.51
CA LYS A 318 -16.56 3.90 -8.15
C LYS A 318 -15.17 3.92 -7.50
N SER A 319 -15.09 3.50 -6.24
CA SER A 319 -13.84 3.42 -5.47
C SER A 319 -13.15 2.06 -5.57
N LEU A 320 -13.73 1.11 -6.32
CA LEU A 320 -13.20 -0.26 -6.44
C LEU A 320 -11.81 -0.24 -7.08
N LYS A 321 -10.87 -0.88 -6.40
CA LYS A 321 -9.48 -1.05 -6.82
C LYS A 321 -9.17 -2.50 -7.13
N GLU A 322 -9.76 -3.42 -6.39
CA GLU A 322 -9.49 -4.84 -6.49
C GLU A 322 -10.80 -5.61 -6.63
N PHE A 323 -10.90 -6.40 -7.70
CA PHE A 323 -12.04 -7.26 -7.96
C PHE A 323 -11.57 -8.69 -8.18
N TYR A 324 -11.97 -9.58 -7.27
CA TYR A 324 -11.74 -11.02 -7.37
C TYR A 324 -13.09 -11.73 -7.56
N GLY A 325 -13.48 -11.94 -8.82
CA GLY A 325 -14.78 -12.50 -9.20
C GLY A 325 -14.73 -13.84 -9.92
N SER A 326 -13.55 -14.44 -10.03
CA SER A 326 -13.32 -15.64 -10.84
C SER A 326 -14.25 -16.80 -10.45
N TYR A 327 -14.55 -17.68 -11.40
CA TYR A 327 -15.42 -18.85 -11.22
C TYR A 327 -16.86 -18.47 -10.79
N ASN A 328 -17.43 -17.46 -11.44
CA ASN A 328 -18.85 -17.12 -11.40
C ASN A 328 -19.39 -17.00 -12.82
N ASN A 329 -20.44 -17.74 -13.19
CA ASN A 329 -20.92 -17.79 -14.57
C ASN A 329 -21.80 -16.59 -14.95
N VAL A 330 -21.25 -15.37 -14.91
CA VAL A 330 -21.98 -14.12 -15.13
C VAL A 330 -22.21 -13.79 -16.61
N GLY A 331 -21.40 -14.35 -17.51
CA GLY A 331 -21.47 -14.13 -18.96
C GLY A 331 -21.01 -12.76 -19.44
N THR A 332 -21.30 -11.68 -18.71
CA THR A 332 -20.89 -10.30 -19.02
C THR A 332 -20.42 -9.57 -17.77
N LEU A 333 -19.44 -8.66 -17.94
CA LEU A 333 -18.86 -7.86 -16.85
C LEU A 333 -18.68 -6.41 -17.31
N ASP A 334 -19.49 -5.50 -16.78
CA ASP A 334 -19.34 -4.05 -17.02
C ASP A 334 -18.52 -3.40 -15.90
N ILE A 335 -17.33 -2.92 -16.26
CA ILE A 335 -16.37 -2.26 -15.37
C ILE A 335 -16.05 -0.81 -15.81
N LYS A 336 -16.90 -0.21 -16.65
CA LYS A 336 -16.68 1.14 -17.20
C LYS A 336 -16.64 2.23 -16.15
N GLN A 337 -17.30 2.03 -15.00
CA GLN A 337 -17.33 3.01 -13.92
C GLN A 337 -16.17 2.84 -12.93
N ASN A 338 -15.44 1.73 -13.00
CA ASN A 338 -14.42 1.33 -12.02
C ASN A 338 -13.02 1.77 -12.48
N HIS A 339 -12.86 3.09 -12.70
CA HIS A 339 -11.64 3.72 -13.23
C HIS A 339 -10.39 3.55 -12.33
N SER A 340 -10.60 3.18 -11.06
CA SER A 340 -9.54 2.97 -10.08
C SER A 340 -9.07 1.52 -9.99
N LEU A 341 -9.59 0.60 -10.82
CA LEU A 341 -9.17 -0.80 -10.81
C LEU A 341 -7.66 -0.94 -11.09
N GLU A 342 -6.99 -1.59 -10.15
CA GLU A 342 -5.57 -1.97 -10.14
C GLU A 342 -5.44 -3.49 -10.32
N VAL A 343 -6.38 -4.27 -9.76
CA VAL A 343 -6.45 -5.74 -9.86
C VAL A 343 -7.81 -6.19 -10.40
N LEU A 344 -7.79 -7.04 -11.43
CA LEU A 344 -8.98 -7.67 -12.01
C LEU A 344 -8.75 -9.17 -12.18
N ALA A 345 -9.45 -9.98 -11.39
CA ALA A 345 -9.49 -11.43 -11.54
C ALA A 345 -10.91 -11.89 -11.89
N CYS A 346 -11.11 -12.20 -13.17
CA CYS A 346 -12.37 -12.61 -13.78
C CYS A 346 -12.25 -13.90 -14.61
N ALA A 347 -11.40 -14.84 -14.18
CA ALA A 347 -11.21 -16.11 -14.88
C ALA A 347 -12.44 -17.01 -14.74
N GLY A 348 -12.74 -17.82 -15.76
CA GLY A 348 -13.84 -18.80 -15.67
C GLY A 348 -15.22 -18.18 -15.46
N MET A 349 -15.44 -16.94 -15.93
CA MET A 349 -16.70 -16.21 -15.72
C MET A 349 -17.70 -16.35 -16.87
N GLY A 350 -17.36 -17.17 -17.88
CA GLY A 350 -18.17 -17.36 -19.08
C GLY A 350 -18.19 -16.13 -20.00
N LEU A 351 -17.21 -15.24 -19.88
CA LEU A 351 -17.17 -13.98 -20.62
C LEU A 351 -16.96 -14.21 -22.11
N THR A 352 -17.70 -13.48 -22.94
CA THR A 352 -17.52 -13.46 -24.41
C THR A 352 -16.84 -12.19 -24.92
N GLU A 353 -16.80 -11.15 -24.09
CA GLU A 353 -16.13 -9.87 -24.32
C GLU A 353 -15.65 -9.29 -22.98
N LEU A 354 -14.63 -8.42 -23.03
CA LEU A 354 -14.15 -7.66 -21.87
C LEU A 354 -13.56 -6.34 -22.34
N ASP A 355 -14.25 -5.24 -22.05
CA ASP A 355 -13.81 -3.88 -22.37
C ASP A 355 -13.00 -3.28 -21.21
N LEU A 356 -11.70 -3.11 -21.44
CA LEU A 356 -10.76 -2.56 -20.46
C LEU A 356 -10.43 -1.08 -20.72
N SER A 357 -11.10 -0.40 -21.65
CA SER A 357 -10.75 0.95 -22.10
C SER A 357 -10.75 1.99 -20.97
N ASN A 358 -11.57 1.80 -19.93
CA ASN A 358 -11.73 2.73 -18.81
C ASN A 358 -10.91 2.37 -17.56
N ASN A 359 -10.02 1.36 -17.63
CA ASN A 359 -9.25 0.87 -16.48
C ASN A 359 -7.73 1.07 -16.66
N PRO A 360 -7.23 2.30 -16.88
CA PRO A 360 -5.83 2.54 -17.26
C PRO A 360 -4.80 2.22 -16.15
N LYS A 361 -5.27 2.00 -14.91
CA LYS A 361 -4.42 1.70 -13.74
C LYS A 361 -4.18 0.22 -13.50
N LEU A 362 -4.73 -0.68 -14.32
CA LEU A 362 -4.56 -2.12 -14.13
C LEU A 362 -3.08 -2.52 -14.11
N GLU A 363 -2.72 -3.22 -13.05
CA GLU A 363 -1.40 -3.82 -12.86
C GLU A 363 -1.48 -5.36 -12.94
N ASN A 364 -2.60 -5.94 -12.51
CA ASN A 364 -2.80 -7.39 -12.50
C ASN A 364 -4.12 -7.76 -13.21
N LEU A 365 -4.02 -8.65 -14.19
CA LEU A 365 -5.15 -9.19 -14.94
C LEU A 365 -5.11 -10.73 -14.91
N THR A 366 -6.16 -11.33 -14.39
CA THR A 366 -6.45 -12.77 -14.51
C THR A 366 -7.80 -12.91 -15.21
N ALA A 367 -7.77 -13.35 -16.46
CA ALA A 367 -8.93 -13.39 -17.34
C ALA A 367 -9.01 -14.70 -18.16
N GLY A 368 -8.23 -15.71 -17.75
CA GLY A 368 -8.22 -17.04 -18.37
C GLY A 368 -9.56 -17.78 -18.32
N ASN A 369 -9.64 -18.89 -19.05
CA ASN A 369 -10.79 -19.81 -19.06
C ASN A 369 -12.13 -19.13 -19.40
N ASN A 370 -12.10 -18.18 -20.34
CA ASN A 370 -13.28 -17.48 -20.87
C ASN A 370 -13.45 -17.72 -22.37
N ASN A 371 -14.65 -17.50 -22.90
CA ASN A 371 -15.04 -17.81 -24.28
C ASN A 371 -15.03 -16.56 -25.16
N TYR A 372 -13.91 -15.82 -25.17
CA TYR A 372 -13.81 -14.56 -25.89
C TYR A 372 -14.05 -14.71 -27.39
N THR A 373 -14.98 -13.91 -27.92
CA THR A 373 -15.18 -13.77 -29.37
C THR A 373 -14.18 -12.80 -29.98
N THR A 374 -13.76 -11.81 -29.19
CA THR A 374 -12.70 -10.84 -29.49
C THR A 374 -11.82 -10.70 -28.26
N PHE A 375 -10.50 -10.72 -28.46
CA PHE A 375 -9.56 -10.58 -27.35
C PHE A 375 -9.63 -9.17 -26.73
N PRO A 376 -9.50 -9.08 -25.38
CA PRO A 376 -9.42 -7.79 -24.70
C PRO A 376 -8.24 -6.94 -25.22
N ASP A 377 -8.48 -5.65 -25.50
CA ASP A 377 -7.41 -4.73 -25.89
C ASP A 377 -6.60 -4.27 -24.68
N LEU A 378 -5.37 -4.75 -24.60
CA LEU A 378 -4.42 -4.43 -23.54
C LEU A 378 -3.47 -3.26 -23.89
N SER A 379 -3.56 -2.69 -25.10
CA SER A 379 -2.58 -1.73 -25.62
C SER A 379 -2.35 -0.49 -24.74
N ASN A 380 -3.38 -0.06 -24.03
CA ASN A 380 -3.36 1.10 -23.13
C ASN A 380 -3.10 0.73 -21.65
N LYS A 381 -2.41 -0.38 -21.38
CA LYS A 381 -2.12 -0.89 -20.02
C LYS A 381 -0.61 -1.05 -19.74
N PRO A 382 0.20 0.02 -19.85
CA PRO A 382 1.66 -0.07 -19.69
C PRO A 382 2.12 -0.39 -18.26
N ALA A 383 1.20 -0.39 -17.29
CA ALA A 383 1.47 -0.71 -15.89
C ALA A 383 1.36 -2.20 -15.56
N LEU A 384 0.89 -3.05 -16.48
CA LEU A 384 0.71 -4.48 -16.25
C LEU A 384 2.02 -5.16 -15.82
N LYS A 385 1.93 -5.90 -14.73
CA LYS A 385 2.99 -6.71 -14.09
C LYS A 385 2.62 -8.19 -14.09
N TRP A 386 1.32 -8.50 -14.09
CA TRP A 386 0.78 -9.85 -14.05
C TRP A 386 -0.31 -10.00 -15.10
N ILE A 387 -0.13 -10.95 -16.02
CA ILE A 387 -1.14 -11.33 -17.00
C ILE A 387 -1.33 -12.84 -16.93
N ASP A 388 -2.55 -13.26 -16.69
CA ASP A 388 -3.02 -14.64 -16.81
C ASP A 388 -4.21 -14.66 -17.76
N MET A 389 -4.01 -15.27 -18.93
CA MET A 389 -5.01 -15.47 -19.96
C MET A 389 -4.93 -16.91 -20.50
N GLU A 390 -4.81 -17.88 -19.59
CA GLU A 390 -4.84 -19.31 -19.93
C GLU A 390 -6.14 -19.66 -20.68
N SER A 391 -6.05 -20.56 -21.67
CA SER A 391 -7.20 -21.20 -22.30
C SER A 391 -8.25 -20.22 -22.85
N CYS A 392 -7.80 -19.15 -23.51
CA CYS A 392 -8.65 -18.15 -24.14
C CYS A 392 -8.78 -18.31 -25.68
N GLY A 393 -8.09 -19.29 -26.27
CA GLY A 393 -8.09 -19.51 -27.73
C GLY A 393 -7.24 -18.50 -28.52
N MET A 394 -6.29 -17.85 -27.86
CA MET A 394 -5.47 -16.76 -28.42
C MET A 394 -4.48 -17.25 -29.47
N LYS A 395 -4.41 -16.54 -30.61
CA LYS A 395 -3.48 -16.86 -31.71
C LYS A 395 -2.26 -15.96 -31.76
N GLU A 396 -2.40 -14.73 -31.28
CA GLU A 396 -1.33 -13.74 -31.24
C GLU A 396 -1.55 -12.78 -30.07
N ILE A 397 -0.46 -12.23 -29.56
CA ILE A 397 -0.45 -11.15 -28.56
C ILE A 397 0.85 -10.36 -28.68
N ASP A 398 0.74 -9.04 -28.61
CA ASP A 398 1.88 -8.14 -28.52
C ASP A 398 2.18 -7.77 -27.06
N VAL A 399 3.03 -8.57 -26.42
CA VAL A 399 3.47 -8.34 -25.04
C VAL A 399 4.61 -7.33 -24.92
N THR A 400 5.15 -6.83 -26.04
CA THR A 400 6.24 -5.83 -26.04
C THR A 400 5.80 -4.50 -25.42
N LYS A 401 4.48 -4.27 -25.35
CA LYS A 401 3.83 -3.13 -24.71
C LYS A 401 3.86 -3.16 -23.17
N PHE A 402 4.30 -4.27 -22.56
CA PHE A 402 4.30 -4.48 -21.10
C PHE A 402 5.72 -4.61 -20.53
N PRO A 403 6.55 -3.55 -20.53
CA PRO A 403 7.94 -3.62 -20.08
C PRO A 403 8.09 -3.93 -18.58
N LYS A 404 7.00 -3.81 -17.80
CA LYS A 404 6.97 -4.10 -16.36
C LYS A 404 6.51 -5.53 -16.02
N LEU A 405 6.20 -6.34 -17.04
CA LEU A 405 5.67 -7.68 -16.87
C LEU A 405 6.65 -8.60 -16.14
N LYS A 406 6.17 -9.28 -15.09
CA LYS A 406 6.93 -10.21 -14.24
C LYS A 406 6.38 -11.63 -14.32
N PHE A 407 5.06 -11.75 -14.49
CA PHE A 407 4.34 -13.00 -14.65
C PHE A 407 3.49 -12.94 -15.92
N LEU A 408 3.61 -13.98 -16.75
CA LEU A 408 2.82 -14.17 -17.95
C LEU A 408 2.39 -15.63 -18.07
N ASP A 409 1.09 -15.89 -18.00
CA ASP A 409 0.49 -17.18 -18.32
C ASP A 409 -0.40 -17.04 -19.55
N LEU A 410 -0.02 -17.76 -20.61
CA LEU A 410 -0.77 -17.90 -21.85
C LEU A 410 -0.92 -19.37 -22.22
N SER A 411 -0.90 -20.27 -21.23
CA SER A 411 -1.06 -21.70 -21.44
C SER A 411 -2.41 -22.04 -22.10
N GLY A 412 -2.51 -23.16 -22.80
CA GLY A 412 -3.77 -23.63 -23.41
C GLY A 412 -4.30 -22.74 -24.55
N ASN A 413 -3.46 -21.92 -25.17
CA ASN A 413 -3.82 -21.08 -26.31
C ASN A 413 -3.36 -21.69 -27.66
N GLN A 414 -3.30 -20.88 -28.71
CA GLN A 414 -2.97 -21.28 -30.09
C GLN A 414 -1.80 -20.47 -30.64
N LEU A 415 -0.89 -20.01 -29.77
CA LEU A 415 0.25 -19.18 -30.15
C LEU A 415 1.27 -19.99 -30.96
N THR A 416 1.77 -19.41 -32.05
CA THR A 416 2.84 -19.96 -32.88
C THR A 416 4.17 -19.22 -32.71
N ASN A 417 4.14 -18.00 -32.16
CA ASN A 417 5.29 -17.23 -31.73
C ASN A 417 4.91 -16.27 -30.59
N ILE A 418 5.91 -15.67 -29.95
CA ILE A 418 5.75 -14.53 -29.04
C ILE A 418 7.06 -13.74 -28.97
N ASP A 419 6.98 -12.41 -29.01
CA ASP A 419 8.15 -11.53 -28.82
C ASP A 419 8.24 -11.03 -27.37
N LEU A 420 9.24 -11.53 -26.64
CA LEU A 420 9.51 -11.19 -25.24
C LEU A 420 10.63 -10.16 -25.07
N SER A 421 11.12 -9.55 -26.16
CA SER A 421 12.32 -8.72 -26.17
C SER A 421 12.25 -7.49 -25.25
N LYS A 422 11.05 -7.01 -24.92
CA LYS A 422 10.83 -5.87 -24.02
C LYS A 422 10.48 -6.27 -22.58
N ASN A 423 10.17 -7.55 -22.31
CA ASN A 423 9.74 -8.04 -21.00
C ASN A 423 10.94 -8.43 -20.12
N THR A 424 11.89 -7.51 -19.94
CA THR A 424 13.17 -7.78 -19.25
C THR A 424 13.03 -8.14 -17.77
N LEU A 425 11.88 -7.83 -17.15
CA LEU A 425 11.56 -8.15 -15.76
C LEU A 425 10.82 -9.49 -15.58
N LEU A 426 10.53 -10.22 -16.67
CA LEU A 426 9.80 -11.47 -16.63
C LEU A 426 10.57 -12.54 -15.84
N ARG A 427 9.87 -13.28 -14.98
CA ARG A 427 10.45 -14.39 -14.18
C ARG A 427 9.60 -15.65 -14.20
N LYS A 428 8.29 -15.53 -14.42
CA LYS A 428 7.39 -16.67 -14.55
C LYS A 428 6.70 -16.58 -15.91
N LEU A 429 6.91 -17.58 -16.74
CA LEU A 429 6.36 -17.68 -18.08
C LEU A 429 5.75 -19.06 -18.28
N ASP A 430 4.45 -19.10 -18.51
CA ASP A 430 3.74 -20.31 -18.89
C ASP A 430 3.18 -20.20 -20.31
N LEU A 431 3.63 -21.11 -21.16
CA LEU A 431 3.25 -21.26 -22.56
C LEU A 431 2.88 -22.71 -22.86
N ASP A 432 2.58 -23.53 -21.84
CA ASP A 432 2.16 -24.91 -22.01
C ASP A 432 0.97 -25.00 -23.00
N ASN A 433 0.90 -26.09 -23.75
CA ASN A 433 -0.22 -26.42 -24.65
C ASN A 433 -0.57 -25.31 -25.66
N ASN A 434 0.44 -24.76 -26.33
CA ASN A 434 0.30 -23.86 -27.48
C ASN A 434 0.72 -24.58 -28.79
N GLN A 435 1.00 -23.82 -29.85
CA GLN A 435 1.42 -24.34 -31.17
C GLN A 435 2.85 -23.89 -31.53
N LEU A 436 3.71 -23.68 -30.53
CA LEU A 436 5.07 -23.21 -30.73
C LEU A 436 5.94 -24.35 -31.32
N ASP A 437 6.54 -24.10 -32.48
CA ASP A 437 7.55 -25.01 -33.03
C ASP A 437 8.90 -24.84 -32.32
N ALA A 438 9.86 -25.70 -32.63
CA ALA A 438 11.17 -25.67 -31.96
C ALA A 438 11.95 -24.37 -32.24
N CYS A 439 11.73 -23.71 -33.39
CA CYS A 439 12.37 -22.44 -33.68
C CYS A 439 11.78 -21.30 -32.87
N ALA A 440 10.46 -21.25 -32.73
CA ALA A 440 9.77 -20.28 -31.89
C ALA A 440 10.14 -20.46 -30.40
N ILE A 441 10.25 -21.70 -29.93
CA ILE A 441 10.75 -21.96 -28.57
C ILE A 441 12.19 -21.49 -28.44
N ASN A 442 13.09 -21.82 -29.37
CA ASN A 442 14.49 -21.38 -29.29
C ASN A 442 14.63 -19.85 -29.27
N ASP A 443 13.76 -19.12 -29.98
CA ASP A 443 13.69 -17.65 -29.91
C ASP A 443 13.35 -17.15 -28.50
N ILE A 444 12.37 -17.78 -27.85
CA ILE A 444 12.01 -17.51 -26.46
C ILE A 444 13.22 -17.79 -25.56
N LEU A 445 13.80 -18.99 -25.61
CA LEU A 445 14.93 -19.38 -24.76
C LEU A 445 16.10 -18.39 -24.87
N PHE A 446 16.41 -17.96 -26.09
CA PHE A 446 17.50 -17.01 -26.33
C PHE A 446 17.19 -15.60 -25.81
N THR A 447 15.96 -15.10 -25.98
CA THR A 447 15.56 -13.74 -25.59
C THR A 447 15.40 -13.55 -24.08
N LEU A 448 15.09 -14.62 -23.34
CA LEU A 448 14.95 -14.58 -21.88
C LEU A 448 16.19 -13.98 -21.21
N GLN A 449 15.97 -13.04 -20.31
CA GLN A 449 17.04 -12.38 -19.56
C GLN A 449 17.57 -13.29 -18.46
N LYS A 450 18.85 -13.17 -18.14
CA LYS A 450 19.44 -13.87 -17.00
C LYS A 450 18.76 -13.42 -15.70
N ALA A 451 18.23 -14.37 -14.94
CA ALA A 451 17.62 -14.15 -13.64
C ALA A 451 18.64 -14.30 -12.50
N GLN A 452 18.32 -13.79 -11.31
CA GLN A 452 19.00 -14.16 -10.08
C GLN A 452 18.50 -15.53 -9.60
N LYS A 453 19.25 -16.21 -8.74
CA LYS A 453 18.84 -17.54 -8.25
C LYS A 453 17.60 -17.45 -7.37
N GLU A 454 17.49 -16.37 -6.62
CA GLU A 454 16.40 -16.07 -5.68
C GLU A 454 15.10 -15.69 -6.41
N ASP A 455 15.17 -15.35 -7.71
CA ASP A 455 14.00 -15.04 -8.52
C ASP A 455 13.15 -16.29 -8.82
N GLU A 456 13.71 -17.49 -8.65
CA GLU A 456 13.07 -18.78 -8.96
C GLU A 456 12.42 -18.80 -10.36
N ALA A 457 13.17 -18.33 -11.37
CA ALA A 457 12.62 -18.13 -12.70
C ALA A 457 12.24 -19.45 -13.38
N SER A 458 11.03 -19.49 -13.96
CA SER A 458 10.43 -20.70 -14.52
C SER A 458 9.78 -20.46 -15.88
N LEU A 459 10.03 -21.39 -16.81
CA LEU A 459 9.47 -21.46 -18.14
C LEU A 459 8.73 -22.79 -18.35
N GLN A 460 7.42 -22.73 -18.50
CA GLN A 460 6.60 -23.89 -18.88
C GLN A 460 6.30 -23.83 -20.38
N ILE A 461 6.65 -24.87 -21.14
CA ILE A 461 6.47 -24.97 -22.61
C ILE A 461 6.05 -26.37 -23.08
N LYS A 462 5.63 -27.25 -22.17
CA LYS A 462 5.17 -28.61 -22.48
C LYS A 462 3.92 -28.59 -23.36
N GLY A 463 3.75 -29.62 -24.19
CA GLY A 463 2.56 -29.75 -25.04
C GLY A 463 2.60 -28.93 -26.34
N ASN A 464 3.65 -28.15 -26.58
CA ASN A 464 3.94 -27.52 -27.86
C ASN A 464 4.58 -28.50 -28.86
N THR A 465 4.43 -28.26 -30.16
CA THR A 465 5.01 -29.12 -31.22
C THR A 465 6.53 -29.17 -31.18
N GLY A 466 7.18 -28.08 -30.76
CA GLY A 466 8.63 -27.97 -30.59
C GLY A 466 9.18 -28.51 -29.27
N SER A 467 8.35 -28.84 -28.28
CA SER A 467 8.76 -29.05 -26.89
C SER A 467 9.94 -30.03 -26.74
N SER A 468 9.84 -31.20 -27.36
CA SER A 468 10.85 -32.27 -27.24
C SER A 468 12.07 -32.09 -28.14
N THR A 469 12.04 -31.09 -29.02
CA THR A 469 13.08 -30.87 -30.05
C THR A 469 13.71 -29.48 -30.01
N CYS A 470 13.27 -28.62 -29.08
CA CYS A 470 13.91 -27.34 -28.79
C CYS A 470 15.32 -27.52 -28.18
N ASP A 471 16.11 -26.45 -28.19
CA ASP A 471 17.50 -26.45 -27.74
C ASP A 471 17.62 -25.83 -26.34
N ASN A 472 17.49 -26.68 -25.31
CA ASN A 472 17.57 -26.26 -23.91
C ASN A 472 18.92 -25.65 -23.52
N THR A 473 19.99 -25.87 -24.29
CA THR A 473 21.31 -25.29 -23.99
C THR A 473 21.28 -23.76 -24.01
N LEU A 474 20.30 -23.16 -24.70
CA LEU A 474 20.06 -21.71 -24.74
C LEU A 474 19.68 -21.12 -23.37
N LEU A 475 19.27 -21.95 -22.39
CA LEU A 475 19.00 -21.52 -21.02
C LEU A 475 20.23 -21.59 -20.10
N GLU A 476 21.33 -22.19 -20.53
CA GLU A 476 22.53 -22.34 -19.70
C GLU A 476 23.03 -20.97 -19.20
N GLY A 477 23.31 -20.88 -17.90
CA GLY A 477 23.76 -19.64 -17.26
C GLY A 477 22.71 -18.53 -17.12
N LYS A 478 21.47 -18.73 -17.59
CA LYS A 478 20.37 -17.77 -17.42
C LYS A 478 19.59 -17.93 -16.10
N ASN A 479 19.80 -19.01 -15.34
CA ASN A 479 19.07 -19.35 -14.11
C ASN A 479 17.55 -19.53 -14.30
N TRP A 480 17.13 -20.05 -15.46
CA TRP A 480 15.75 -20.45 -15.70
C TRP A 480 15.61 -21.96 -15.57
N THR A 481 14.52 -22.39 -14.95
CA THR A 481 14.07 -23.79 -14.95
C THR A 481 13.01 -23.99 -16.02
N THR A 482 12.92 -25.20 -16.57
CA THR A 482 11.87 -25.55 -17.53
C THR A 482 11.35 -26.96 -17.33
N ASN A 483 10.13 -27.22 -17.81
CA ASN A 483 9.39 -28.47 -17.66
C ASN A 483 9.55 -29.46 -18.84
N VAL A 484 10.48 -29.18 -19.76
CA VAL A 484 10.77 -30.04 -20.91
C VAL A 484 12.26 -30.23 -21.11
N ASP A 485 12.64 -31.41 -21.58
CA ASP A 485 14.01 -31.76 -21.99
C ASP A 485 14.06 -31.92 -23.52
N GLY A 486 14.34 -30.82 -24.22
CA GLY A 486 14.51 -30.78 -25.67
C GLY A 486 15.91 -31.19 -26.12
N ASN A 487 16.00 -31.86 -27.27
CA ASN A 487 17.26 -32.41 -27.80
C ASN A 487 17.99 -31.51 -28.82
N GLY A 488 17.48 -30.31 -29.12
CA GLY A 488 18.08 -29.32 -30.03
C GLY A 488 17.96 -29.61 -31.53
N THR A 489 17.26 -30.68 -31.92
CA THR A 489 17.19 -31.13 -33.33
C THR A 489 16.07 -30.48 -34.16
N GLY A 490 15.12 -29.81 -33.53
CA GLY A 490 13.87 -29.38 -34.16
C GLY A 490 13.96 -28.08 -34.95
N CYS A 491 15.03 -27.30 -34.78
CA CYS A 491 15.21 -26.03 -35.46
C CYS A 491 16.53 -25.97 -36.25
N ASN A 492 16.41 -25.75 -37.57
CA ASN A 492 17.53 -25.63 -38.49
C ASN A 492 17.98 -24.19 -38.74
N THR A 493 17.33 -23.21 -38.11
CA THR A 493 17.69 -21.79 -38.21
C THR A 493 18.13 -21.24 -36.86
N VAL A 494 18.88 -20.15 -36.91
CA VAL A 494 19.43 -19.42 -35.77
C VAL A 494 19.35 -17.92 -36.06
N ARG A 495 19.40 -17.09 -35.02
CA ARG A 495 19.30 -15.63 -35.14
C ARG A 495 20.52 -14.95 -34.53
N LEU A 496 20.80 -13.74 -35.03
CA LEU A 496 21.78 -12.83 -34.46
C LEU A 496 21.05 -11.65 -33.81
N ARG A 497 21.43 -11.35 -32.57
CA ARG A 497 21.10 -10.09 -31.87
C ARG A 497 22.30 -9.15 -31.99
N PHE A 498 22.05 -7.88 -32.24
CA PHE A 498 23.09 -6.88 -32.40
C PHE A 498 23.22 -6.05 -31.13
N GLU A 499 24.46 -5.84 -30.67
CA GLU A 499 24.73 -4.87 -29.61
C GLU A 499 24.95 -3.47 -30.19
N ASP A 500 24.55 -2.47 -29.41
CA ASP A 500 24.79 -1.07 -29.74
C ASP A 500 26.28 -0.82 -29.97
N SER A 501 26.61 -0.23 -31.12
CA SER A 501 27.98 0.07 -31.53
C SER A 501 28.11 1.59 -31.76
N PRO A 502 28.12 2.43 -30.71
CA PRO A 502 27.86 3.87 -30.82
C PRO A 502 28.87 4.66 -31.69
N GLN A 503 30.05 4.11 -31.96
CA GLN A 503 31.10 4.75 -32.78
C GLN A 503 31.16 4.24 -34.24
N GLY A 504 30.17 3.46 -34.67
CA GLY A 504 30.07 2.96 -36.04
C GLY A 504 28.73 2.28 -36.31
N SER A 505 28.67 1.53 -37.39
CA SER A 505 27.60 0.58 -37.64
C SER A 505 28.16 -0.65 -38.33
N PHE A 506 27.38 -1.72 -38.36
CA PHE A 506 27.68 -2.89 -39.14
C PHE A 506 26.41 -3.49 -39.73
N LYS A 507 26.57 -4.28 -40.78
CA LYS A 507 25.52 -5.12 -41.36
C LYS A 507 26.08 -6.52 -41.58
N THR A 508 25.19 -7.51 -41.57
CA THR A 508 25.55 -8.90 -41.82
C THR A 508 25.07 -9.30 -43.22
N LEU A 509 25.88 -10.09 -43.92
CA LEU A 509 25.61 -10.56 -45.27
C LEU A 509 25.65 -12.08 -45.30
N VAL A 510 24.61 -12.70 -45.85
CA VAL A 510 24.57 -14.14 -46.15
C VAL A 510 24.23 -14.30 -47.62
N ASP A 511 25.03 -15.08 -48.34
CA ASP A 511 24.91 -15.26 -49.80
C ASP A 511 24.84 -13.91 -50.58
N GLY A 512 25.57 -12.90 -50.08
CA GLY A 512 25.64 -11.56 -50.67
C GLY A 512 24.43 -10.65 -50.40
N LYS A 513 23.44 -11.10 -49.61
CA LYS A 513 22.25 -10.32 -49.23
C LYS A 513 22.36 -9.82 -47.79
N ASP A 514 21.86 -8.62 -47.56
CA ASP A 514 21.76 -8.03 -46.22
C ASP A 514 20.77 -8.81 -45.36
N ILE A 515 21.18 -9.15 -44.15
CA ILE A 515 20.39 -9.90 -43.17
C ILE A 515 20.19 -9.01 -41.94
N PRO A 516 19.01 -8.40 -41.78
CA PRO A 516 18.72 -7.60 -40.60
C PRO A 516 18.83 -8.41 -39.31
N GLU A 517 18.99 -7.71 -38.18
CA GLU A 517 18.89 -8.30 -36.86
C GLU A 517 17.64 -9.18 -36.74
N TRP A 518 17.75 -10.28 -36.00
CA TRP A 518 16.63 -11.19 -35.71
C TRP A 518 16.02 -11.92 -36.94
N THR A 519 16.66 -11.83 -38.10
CA THR A 519 16.27 -12.61 -39.29
C THR A 519 16.76 -14.05 -39.16
N PRO A 520 15.93 -15.08 -39.45
CA PRO A 520 16.37 -16.48 -39.43
C PRO A 520 17.49 -16.76 -40.45
N ILE A 521 18.56 -17.41 -40.00
CA ILE A 521 19.69 -17.85 -40.83
C ILE A 521 19.83 -19.37 -40.69
N GLU A 522 19.92 -20.10 -41.81
CA GLU A 522 20.17 -21.55 -41.79
C GLU A 522 21.53 -21.86 -41.13
N LYS A 523 21.55 -22.86 -40.24
CA LYS A 523 22.78 -23.34 -39.60
C LYS A 523 23.80 -23.77 -40.66
N GLY A 524 25.05 -23.37 -40.48
CA GLY A 524 26.19 -23.64 -41.36
C GLY A 524 26.43 -22.60 -42.44
N LYS A 525 25.54 -21.63 -42.64
CA LYS A 525 25.75 -20.52 -43.58
C LYS A 525 26.91 -19.63 -43.14
N GLU A 526 27.66 -19.12 -44.11
CA GLU A 526 28.71 -18.12 -43.86
C GLU A 526 28.07 -16.74 -43.74
N VAL A 527 28.33 -16.07 -42.62
CA VAL A 527 27.93 -14.69 -42.34
C VAL A 527 29.17 -13.82 -42.50
N LYS A 528 29.09 -12.84 -43.41
CA LYS A 528 30.10 -11.79 -43.59
C LYS A 528 29.64 -10.52 -42.92
N ILE A 529 30.55 -9.77 -42.30
CA ILE A 529 30.25 -8.52 -41.63
C ILE A 529 30.91 -7.36 -42.38
N GLU A 530 30.11 -6.35 -42.70
CA GLU A 530 30.59 -5.10 -43.27
C GLU A 530 30.36 -3.98 -42.26
N THR A 531 31.41 -3.24 -41.95
CA THR A 531 31.39 -2.18 -40.93
C THR A 531 31.52 -0.80 -41.57
N SER A 532 30.93 0.20 -40.93
CA SER A 532 30.99 1.60 -41.31
C SER A 532 31.33 2.44 -40.07
N PRO A 533 32.62 2.58 -39.72
CA PRO A 533 33.05 3.44 -38.62
C PRO A 533 32.65 4.90 -38.86
N ILE A 534 32.28 5.62 -37.80
CA ILE A 534 32.13 7.08 -37.87
C ILE A 534 33.52 7.71 -38.05
N LYS A 535 33.58 8.88 -38.71
CA LYS A 535 34.84 9.60 -38.96
C LYS A 535 35.67 9.77 -37.68
N GLY A 536 36.93 9.32 -37.72
CA GLY A 536 37.87 9.36 -36.60
C GLY A 536 37.96 8.07 -35.79
N TYR A 537 37.15 7.06 -36.14
CA TYR A 537 37.19 5.72 -35.56
C TYR A 537 37.54 4.69 -36.63
N LYS A 538 38.12 3.57 -36.19
CA LYS A 538 38.32 2.36 -36.98
C LYS A 538 37.76 1.16 -36.26
N LEU A 539 37.39 0.13 -37.01
CA LEU A 539 37.06 -1.16 -36.43
C LEU A 539 38.30 -1.71 -35.72
N VAL A 540 38.13 -2.14 -34.47
CA VAL A 540 39.16 -2.86 -33.71
C VAL A 540 38.87 -4.35 -33.75
N LYS A 541 37.66 -4.74 -33.36
CA LYS A 541 37.27 -6.15 -33.24
C LYS A 541 35.79 -6.33 -33.52
N ILE A 542 35.44 -7.54 -33.90
CA ILE A 542 34.07 -8.02 -33.95
C ILE A 542 33.95 -9.12 -32.91
N MET A 543 32.93 -9.04 -32.06
CA MET A 543 32.69 -10.02 -31.02
C MET A 543 31.43 -10.82 -31.36
N LEU A 544 31.52 -12.15 -31.37
CA LEU A 544 30.38 -13.06 -31.43
C LEU A 544 30.33 -13.85 -30.12
N ASN A 545 29.24 -13.70 -29.34
CA ASN A 545 29.09 -14.33 -28.02
C ASN A 545 30.28 -14.04 -27.07
N GLY A 546 30.92 -12.88 -27.20
CA GLY A 546 32.09 -12.49 -26.41
C GLY A 546 33.43 -13.00 -26.93
N GLU A 547 33.47 -13.67 -28.09
CA GLU A 547 34.71 -14.13 -28.74
C GLU A 547 35.03 -13.33 -30.01
N ASP A 548 36.32 -13.10 -30.27
CA ASP A 548 36.80 -12.29 -31.40
C ASP A 548 36.69 -13.02 -32.75
N VAL A 549 36.07 -12.38 -33.75
CA VAL A 549 35.90 -12.90 -35.11
C VAL A 549 36.92 -12.25 -36.04
N THR A 550 38.10 -12.84 -36.14
CA THR A 550 39.29 -12.22 -36.77
C THR A 550 39.20 -12.03 -38.29
N ALA A 551 38.30 -12.73 -38.99
CA ALA A 551 38.17 -12.67 -40.45
C ALA A 551 37.02 -11.77 -40.94
N ASN A 552 36.29 -11.12 -40.03
CA ASN A 552 34.99 -10.48 -40.32
C ASN A 552 33.99 -11.40 -41.05
N THR A 553 34.23 -12.71 -40.99
CA THR A 553 33.38 -13.78 -41.54
C THR A 553 33.39 -14.95 -40.56
N PHE A 554 32.26 -15.65 -40.46
CA PHE A 554 32.14 -16.85 -39.64
C PHE A 554 31.01 -17.75 -40.16
N LYS A 555 31.05 -19.05 -39.85
CA LYS A 555 29.91 -19.95 -40.10
C LYS A 555 29.01 -19.97 -38.87
N ILE A 556 27.75 -19.55 -39.04
CA ILE A 556 26.81 -19.50 -37.91
C ILE A 556 26.23 -20.90 -37.65
N GLN A 557 26.38 -21.41 -36.43
CA GLN A 557 25.89 -22.74 -36.05
C GLN A 557 24.83 -22.69 -34.93
N GLN A 558 24.88 -21.62 -34.14
CA GLN A 558 24.07 -21.40 -32.94
C GLN A 558 23.61 -19.95 -32.89
N TYR A 559 22.68 -19.65 -31.99
CA TYR A 559 22.27 -18.28 -31.73
C TYR A 559 23.47 -17.43 -31.26
N GLY A 560 23.45 -16.15 -31.64
CA GLY A 560 24.60 -15.28 -31.43
C GLY A 560 24.22 -13.86 -31.01
N VAL A 561 25.04 -13.27 -30.14
CA VAL A 561 25.09 -11.83 -29.91
C VAL A 561 26.32 -11.28 -30.63
N LEU A 562 26.11 -10.34 -31.53
CA LEU A 562 27.14 -9.76 -32.38
C LEU A 562 27.37 -8.29 -32.00
N ALA A 563 28.62 -7.93 -31.77
CA ALA A 563 29.02 -6.56 -31.48
C ALA A 563 30.21 -6.15 -32.35
N ALA A 564 30.27 -4.88 -32.75
CA ALA A 564 31.43 -4.30 -33.41
C ALA A 564 32.06 -3.25 -32.51
N ILE A 565 33.31 -3.47 -32.12
CA ILE A 565 34.07 -2.56 -31.27
C ILE A 565 34.90 -1.66 -32.17
N PHE A 566 34.62 -0.37 -32.10
CA PHE A 566 35.37 0.67 -32.79
C PHE A 566 36.18 1.47 -31.78
N ASP A 567 37.38 1.87 -32.16
CA ASP A 567 38.24 2.74 -31.35
C ASP A 567 38.80 3.86 -32.21
N ILE A 568 39.32 4.88 -31.55
CA ILE A 568 39.90 6.05 -32.19
C ILE A 568 40.99 5.58 -33.15
N ASP A 569 40.94 6.06 -34.39
CA ASP A 569 41.99 5.81 -35.36
C ASP A 569 43.23 6.65 -35.03
N ASN A 570 43.96 6.22 -34.00
CA ASN A 570 45.16 6.90 -33.51
C ASN A 570 46.33 6.69 -34.47
N GLY A 571 46.85 7.82 -34.91
CA GLY A 571 48.22 7.95 -35.37
C GLY A 571 48.45 9.34 -35.91
N ILE A 572 48.80 10.31 -35.06
CA ILE A 572 49.73 11.35 -35.52
C ILE A 572 51.02 10.61 -35.86
N ARG A 573 51.36 10.50 -37.15
CA ARG A 573 52.65 9.93 -37.59
C ARG A 573 53.75 10.98 -37.76
N ASN A 574 53.39 12.25 -38.01
CA ASN A 574 54.25 13.45 -37.97
C ASN A 574 53.34 14.67 -38.22
N VAL A 575 53.50 15.73 -37.43
CA VAL A 575 53.09 17.09 -37.86
C VAL A 575 54.38 17.88 -38.00
N GLU A 576 54.79 18.14 -39.24
CA GLU A 576 55.84 19.11 -39.55
C GLU A 576 55.16 20.43 -39.91
N THR A 577 55.51 21.47 -39.17
CA THR A 577 55.45 22.84 -39.67
C THR A 577 56.88 23.28 -39.99
N GLU A 578 57.09 24.33 -40.79
CA GLU A 578 58.44 24.75 -41.23
C GLU A 578 59.43 25.05 -40.08
N ALA A 579 58.98 25.12 -38.82
CA ALA A 579 59.83 25.42 -37.65
C ALA A 579 59.78 24.41 -36.50
N VAL A 580 58.76 23.55 -36.37
CA VAL A 580 58.59 22.67 -35.20
C VAL A 580 58.18 21.25 -35.59
N LYS A 581 58.83 20.26 -34.97
CA LYS A 581 58.61 18.83 -35.14
C LYS A 581 58.19 18.19 -33.83
N VAL A 582 57.16 17.34 -33.86
CA VAL A 582 56.68 16.60 -32.69
C VAL A 582 56.75 15.10 -32.97
N VAL A 583 57.42 14.34 -32.11
CA VAL A 583 57.58 12.89 -32.20
C VAL A 583 57.31 12.23 -30.85
N GLN A 584 56.97 10.95 -30.86
CA GLN A 584 56.85 10.16 -29.63
C GLN A 584 58.14 9.36 -29.40
N HIS A 585 58.67 9.39 -28.18
CA HIS A 585 59.86 8.61 -27.79
C HIS A 585 59.65 8.02 -26.39
N ASN A 586 59.76 6.70 -26.24
CA ASN A 586 59.61 5.97 -24.97
C ASN A 586 58.34 6.29 -24.15
N GLY A 587 57.22 6.54 -24.83
CA GLY A 587 55.95 6.90 -24.18
C GLY A 587 55.78 8.40 -23.86
N ASN A 588 56.84 9.19 -24.03
CA ASN A 588 56.82 10.64 -23.90
C ASN A 588 56.63 11.33 -25.26
N ILE A 589 56.16 12.57 -25.22
CA ILE A 589 56.08 13.45 -26.38
C ILE A 589 57.35 14.30 -26.40
N VAL A 590 58.10 14.22 -27.49
CA VAL A 590 59.29 15.02 -27.74
C VAL A 590 58.97 16.06 -28.79
N ILE A 591 59.18 17.32 -28.45
CA ILE A 591 58.99 18.48 -29.33
C ILE A 591 60.35 19.03 -29.64
N MET A 592 60.63 19.32 -30.91
CA MET A 592 61.90 19.82 -31.40
C MET A 592 61.64 21.09 -32.22
N GLY A 593 62.48 22.11 -32.05
CA GLY A 593 62.35 23.39 -32.79
C GLY A 593 61.65 24.52 -32.01
N LEU A 594 61.50 24.36 -30.69
CA LEU A 594 61.18 25.48 -29.81
C LEU A 594 62.43 26.35 -29.58
N GLN A 595 62.28 27.53 -28.98
CA GLN A 595 63.43 28.36 -28.61
C GLN A 595 64.24 27.65 -27.51
N PRO A 596 65.58 27.52 -27.65
CA PRO A 596 66.44 26.92 -26.63
C PRO A 596 66.43 27.67 -25.30
N GLU A 597 66.50 26.93 -24.20
CA GLU A 597 66.59 27.45 -22.82
C GLU A 597 65.49 28.47 -22.46
N LYS A 598 64.27 28.24 -22.95
CA LYS A 598 63.10 29.08 -22.68
C LYS A 598 61.97 28.29 -22.06
N ASP A 599 61.23 28.94 -21.17
CA ASP A 599 60.04 28.35 -20.55
C ASP A 599 58.94 28.11 -21.59
N TYR A 600 58.23 27.01 -21.44
CA TYR A 600 57.02 26.69 -22.18
C TYR A 600 55.90 26.29 -21.21
N GLN A 601 54.66 26.47 -21.65
CA GLN A 601 53.46 26.19 -20.87
C GLN A 601 52.56 25.23 -21.65
N ILE A 602 51.94 24.29 -20.95
CA ILE A 602 50.98 23.33 -21.49
C ILE A 602 49.60 23.63 -20.90
N TYR A 603 48.61 23.65 -21.78
CA TYR A 603 47.20 23.85 -21.45
C TYR A 603 46.37 22.69 -22.02
N ASP A 604 45.20 22.45 -21.43
CA ASP A 604 44.17 21.64 -22.10
C ASP A 604 43.46 22.47 -23.19
N VAL A 605 42.55 21.82 -23.92
CA VAL A 605 41.79 22.45 -25.02
C VAL A 605 40.80 23.53 -24.59
N LEU A 606 40.45 23.56 -23.31
CA LEU A 606 39.59 24.58 -22.72
C LEU A 606 40.42 25.75 -22.17
N GLY A 607 41.75 25.71 -22.32
CA GLY A 607 42.67 26.74 -21.86
C GLY A 607 43.08 26.60 -20.40
N LYS A 608 42.78 25.47 -19.73
CA LYS A 608 43.23 25.22 -18.36
C LYS A 608 44.72 24.94 -18.37
N PHE A 609 45.47 25.67 -17.54
CA PHE A 609 46.90 25.42 -17.36
C PHE A 609 47.13 24.04 -16.74
N LEU A 610 48.00 23.25 -17.36
CA LEU A 610 48.35 21.89 -16.93
C LEU A 610 49.76 21.80 -16.38
N TYR A 611 50.73 22.42 -17.06
CA TYR A 611 52.15 22.23 -16.77
C TYR A 611 53.01 23.36 -17.31
N THR A 612 54.21 23.54 -16.77
CA THR A 612 55.27 24.38 -17.35
C THR A 612 56.62 23.69 -17.20
N GLY A 613 57.50 23.89 -18.19
CA GLY A 613 58.86 23.38 -18.20
C GLY A 613 59.77 24.31 -18.99
N MET A 614 61.06 23.98 -19.08
CA MET A 614 62.04 24.73 -19.86
C MET A 614 62.64 23.82 -20.93
N THR A 615 62.81 24.33 -22.15
CA THR A 615 63.45 23.60 -23.24
C THR A 615 64.94 23.40 -23.00
N ASP A 616 65.52 22.35 -23.57
CA ASP A 616 66.96 22.10 -23.53
C ASP A 616 67.76 23.10 -24.41
N ALA A 617 69.08 22.97 -24.39
CA ALA A 617 70.00 23.79 -25.18
C ALA A 617 69.82 23.68 -26.72
N ASN A 618 69.05 22.70 -27.19
CA ASN A 618 68.71 22.51 -28.60
C ASN A 618 67.26 22.93 -28.92
N GLY A 619 66.52 23.45 -27.94
CA GLY A 619 65.11 23.81 -28.13
C GLY A 619 64.17 22.61 -28.13
N ASN A 620 64.57 21.50 -27.51
CA ASN A 620 63.70 20.33 -27.34
C ASN A 620 62.98 20.36 -25.99
N ALA A 621 61.76 19.82 -25.97
CA ALA A 621 61.00 19.56 -24.75
C ALA A 621 60.50 18.12 -24.75
N GLU A 622 60.71 17.41 -23.65
CA GLU A 622 60.17 16.07 -23.42
C GLU A 622 59.06 16.14 -22.37
N ILE A 623 57.89 15.61 -22.69
CA ILE A 623 56.69 15.74 -21.89
C ILE A 623 56.11 14.35 -21.64
N SER A 624 56.05 13.99 -20.36
CA SER A 624 55.35 12.79 -19.90
C SER A 624 53.89 13.16 -19.59
N LEU A 625 52.95 12.73 -20.42
CA LEU A 625 51.51 12.90 -20.18
C LEU A 625 50.79 11.55 -20.15
N SER A 626 49.73 11.46 -19.35
CA SER A 626 48.79 10.34 -19.43
C SER A 626 48.06 10.35 -20.77
N THR A 627 47.89 9.16 -21.35
CA THR A 627 47.27 8.93 -22.66
C THR A 627 45.88 9.58 -22.79
N GLY A 628 45.58 10.13 -23.98
CA GLY A 628 44.23 10.61 -24.34
C GLY A 628 43.95 12.11 -24.23
N HIS A 629 44.95 12.96 -23.99
CA HIS A 629 44.74 14.42 -23.88
C HIS A 629 45.08 15.19 -25.17
N LEU A 630 44.14 16.00 -25.67
CA LEU A 630 44.42 17.08 -26.62
C LEU A 630 45.03 18.25 -25.81
N ILE A 631 46.23 18.72 -26.15
CA ILE A 631 46.95 19.77 -25.41
C ILE A 631 47.34 20.94 -26.32
N ILE A 632 47.50 22.11 -25.72
CA ILE A 632 48.04 23.32 -26.35
C ILE A 632 49.34 23.68 -25.66
N ILE A 633 50.41 23.84 -26.41
CA ILE A 633 51.71 24.27 -25.90
C ILE A 633 51.99 25.67 -26.38
N LYS A 634 52.38 26.54 -25.46
CA LYS A 634 52.70 27.94 -25.72
C LYS A 634 54.12 28.24 -25.24
N GLN A 635 54.91 28.86 -26.11
CA GLN A 635 56.18 29.50 -25.77
C GLN A 635 56.24 30.84 -26.50
N ASN A 636 56.19 31.94 -25.74
CA ASN A 636 56.06 33.30 -26.26
C ASN A 636 54.85 33.42 -27.23
N ASP A 637 55.09 33.84 -28.46
CA ASP A 637 54.07 34.01 -29.51
C ASP A 637 53.78 32.73 -30.30
N THR A 638 54.54 31.65 -30.05
CA THR A 638 54.34 30.35 -30.69
C THR A 638 53.34 29.53 -29.90
N VAL A 639 52.24 29.12 -30.55
CA VAL A 639 51.22 28.24 -29.99
C VAL A 639 51.05 27.01 -30.88
N ILE A 640 51.16 25.82 -30.28
CA ILE A 640 51.08 24.54 -30.98
C ILE A 640 49.98 23.71 -30.34
N LYS A 641 49.00 23.29 -31.14
CA LYS A 641 47.95 22.37 -30.70
C LYS A 641 48.36 20.94 -31.07
N ILE A 642 48.51 20.09 -30.07
CA ILE A 642 48.94 18.69 -30.23
C ILE A 642 47.79 17.78 -29.81
N ARG A 643 47.38 16.88 -30.71
CA ARG A 643 46.37 15.85 -30.43
C ARG A 643 47.06 14.54 -30.07
N CYS A 644 47.24 14.29 -28.77
CA CYS A 644 47.87 13.06 -28.29
C CYS A 644 46.93 11.86 -28.42
#